data_AF-A0A3B7R0K0-F1
#
_entry.id   AF-A0A3B7R0K0-F1
#
_cell.length_a   1.000
_cell.length_b   1.000
_cell.length_c   1.000
_cell.angle_alpha   90.00
_cell.angle_beta   90.00
_cell.angle_gamma   90.00
#
_symmetry.space_group_name_H-M   'P 1'
#
loop_
_entity.id
_entity.type
_entity.pdbx_description
1 polymer ?
#
loop_
_entity_poly.entity_id
_entity_poly.type
_entity_poly.pdbx_seq_one_letter_code
_entity_poly.pdbx_strand_id
1 'polypeptide(L)'
;MKYLLLGVYLCLLTTLGAAAPRPDAVVVKDTARVYQLRNQGSVLATNQPLAFAQVRSASWRERFVPVTQAGAPVSAAAEVWLRYTLISAGHPATHWVLSTNTEYMDGLDVYVVQASGQVQHRRMSNALPHQQTHTLRTRHFNLGLSLPPGQSVTVYLKVPSGQVVYPAVAEQAHLLQQYREADWAMGPYFGILLALLAYNLLLYFSVRDKSYLLYVLYVGFFAVLQFDMTGYWRQVWPNDWSGFALEMRQNVVLACTIFFGTLTARAFLDSWRLLPRFDWALKATLLVAWLPLLGAFFSNPDQAIWWQALPALWTCVVLLVAGVLVLRTGYRPARYYMAGWTLLLVAVANFYLGLLGITPRSGFWAAHGVHVASALEMLLLSFGFADRINLAKRDKELAQEAAMQALQEKEAAQSQALVALRETQRAQEVALVVSRENEELQERANHELAERAAELQRAYHELHESIRTSHHLQELDELKTKLFTNISHELRTPLTLIISPLEQLLSEARHTTDAPTPPEYALMLRNARRLLQLINQLLDVARLEAGQMHLAAAPTDMVRTVRTGVSSFESLAVSCGVGLRFETKLENLEVYLDADQFDKILYNLLGNALKFTPAGGEVVVSLGQQAGQAVLRVQDTGVGIPAEHVPLIFDRFHQVDDTHTRRHGGSGIGLALVKELVALHRGNIRVLSALGEGSTFVVELPLGNAHLQAHELCPAAPMSSAVAVPLPDFIDQPDTALPVAPADARPLVLVVEDNPEVRDYIRTCLATEFRVRTANDGAQGLALLKDLEPDLIVSDLMMPQLDGLELCRRLRADEQTAHIPLVLLTARAGDETRLTSFGLGADEYLTKPFQPAELRARIHNLVQQRRLLRQRFGRAVTLQPRDIAITSADEAFLNRAMAVVEQHMANTEFSVEQFADEMALSRVQLHRKLKALTDQSTSEFVRTVRLRRAAALLQAHAGNVAEVAEAVGFSNLSYFSKCFRELHQQSPSEYATQAIAAS
;
A
#
# COMPACT_ATOMS: atom_id res chain seq x y z
N MET A 1 -38.06 -40.38 -13.04
CA MET A 1 -39.15 -39.56 -13.63
C MET A 1 -40.51 -39.80 -12.96
N LYS A 2 -41.01 -41.05 -12.85
CA LYS A 2 -42.27 -41.36 -12.14
C LYS A 2 -42.32 -40.92 -10.68
N TYR A 3 -41.23 -41.09 -9.91
CA TYR A 3 -41.18 -40.65 -8.50
C TYR A 3 -41.03 -39.13 -8.32
N LEU A 4 -40.45 -38.45 -9.31
CA LEU A 4 -40.34 -36.98 -9.34
C LEU A 4 -41.72 -36.35 -9.66
N LEU A 5 -42.45 -36.95 -10.61
CA LEU A 5 -43.84 -36.61 -10.92
C LEU A 5 -44.79 -36.95 -9.78
N LEU A 6 -44.57 -38.06 -9.06
CA LEU A 6 -45.35 -38.42 -7.87
C LEU A 6 -45.08 -37.46 -6.70
N GLY A 7 -43.84 -36.98 -6.54
CA GLY A 7 -43.49 -35.95 -5.55
C GLY A 7 -44.09 -34.57 -5.86
N VAL A 8 -44.13 -34.18 -7.14
CA VAL A 8 -44.81 -32.95 -7.60
C VAL A 8 -46.34 -33.09 -7.49
N TYR A 9 -46.89 -34.27 -7.78
CA TYR A 9 -48.32 -34.57 -7.63
C TYR A 9 -48.77 -34.62 -6.16
N LEU A 10 -47.93 -35.15 -5.25
CA LEU A 10 -48.18 -35.11 -3.79
C LEU A 10 -48.06 -33.69 -3.21
N CYS A 11 -47.13 -32.86 -3.73
CA CYS A 11 -47.05 -31.44 -3.37
C CYS A 11 -48.22 -30.60 -3.93
N LEU A 12 -48.78 -30.99 -5.07
CA LEU A 12 -49.99 -30.35 -5.61
C LEU A 12 -51.25 -30.76 -4.82
N LEU A 13 -51.33 -32.01 -4.34
CA LEU A 13 -52.46 -32.51 -3.57
C LEU A 13 -52.53 -32.01 -2.11
N THR A 14 -51.43 -31.51 -1.54
CA THR A 14 -51.45 -30.85 -0.22
C THR A 14 -51.98 -29.41 -0.25
N THR A 15 -52.36 -28.89 -1.43
CA THR A 15 -52.93 -27.53 -1.59
C THR A 15 -54.42 -27.49 -1.90
N LEU A 16 -55.18 -28.55 -1.58
CA LEU A 16 -56.65 -28.56 -1.64
C LEU A 16 -57.25 -29.07 -0.32
N GLY A 17 -56.90 -28.40 0.78
CA GLY A 17 -57.70 -28.47 2.00
C GLY A 17 -58.89 -27.53 1.86
N ALA A 18 -60.11 -28.06 1.94
CA ALA A 18 -61.33 -27.26 2.02
C ALA A 18 -61.19 -26.18 3.10
N ALA A 19 -61.12 -24.91 2.69
CA ALA A 19 -61.01 -23.80 3.62
C ALA A 19 -62.35 -23.65 4.35
N ALA A 20 -62.34 -23.92 5.66
CA ALA A 20 -63.47 -23.60 6.54
C ALA A 20 -63.89 -22.12 6.35
N PRO A 21 -65.19 -21.79 6.48
CA PRO A 21 -65.65 -20.41 6.41
C PRO A 21 -64.93 -19.59 7.49
N ARG A 22 -64.01 -18.72 7.07
CA ARG A 22 -63.24 -17.86 7.95
C ARG A 22 -64.05 -16.59 8.24
N PRO A 23 -63.96 -16.03 9.46
CA PRO A 23 -64.78 -14.90 9.89
C PRO A 23 -64.62 -13.67 8.98
N ASP A 24 -65.69 -12.88 8.84
CA ASP A 24 -65.73 -11.61 8.09
C ASP A 24 -64.74 -10.56 8.58
N ALA A 25 -64.16 -10.77 9.77
CA ALA A 25 -63.13 -9.94 10.38
C ALA A 25 -61.85 -10.72 10.65
N VAL A 26 -60.72 -10.16 10.20
CA VAL A 26 -59.37 -10.67 10.45
C VAL A 26 -58.92 -10.20 11.82
N VAL A 27 -58.84 -11.13 12.77
CA VAL A 27 -58.32 -10.85 14.11
C VAL A 27 -56.79 -10.97 14.08
N VAL A 28 -56.12 -9.84 14.28
CA VAL A 28 -54.67 -9.73 14.31
C VAL A 28 -54.20 -9.78 15.76
N LYS A 29 -53.29 -10.69 16.10
CA LYS A 29 -52.78 -10.93 17.47
C LYS A 29 -51.29 -10.62 17.57
N ASP A 30 -50.86 -10.18 18.74
CA ASP A 30 -49.45 -9.90 19.14
C ASP A 30 -48.58 -11.17 19.03
N THR A 31 -48.17 -11.49 17.81
CA THR A 31 -47.37 -12.67 17.49
C THR A 31 -46.52 -12.36 16.26
N ALA A 32 -45.33 -12.94 16.20
CA ALA A 32 -44.36 -12.88 15.10
C ALA A 32 -44.87 -13.58 13.81
N ARG A 33 -46.03 -13.17 13.28
CA ARG A 33 -46.63 -13.71 12.07
C ARG A 33 -47.11 -12.59 11.15
N VAL A 34 -46.92 -12.77 9.85
CA VAL A 34 -47.49 -11.92 8.79
C VAL A 34 -48.87 -12.46 8.40
N TYR A 35 -49.89 -11.61 8.49
CA TYR A 35 -51.26 -11.94 8.13
C TYR A 35 -51.51 -11.58 6.67
N GLN A 36 -51.42 -12.59 5.80
CA GLN A 36 -51.69 -12.46 4.37
C GLN A 36 -53.19 -12.25 4.12
N LEU A 37 -53.57 -11.11 3.56
CA LEU A 37 -54.98 -10.77 3.33
C LEU A 37 -55.51 -11.32 1.99
N ARG A 38 -54.68 -12.01 1.20
CA ARG A 38 -55.01 -12.50 -0.15
C ARG A 38 -56.37 -13.23 -0.26
N ASN A 39 -56.72 -14.05 0.74
CA ASN A 39 -57.94 -14.87 0.73
C ASN A 39 -58.95 -14.43 1.80
N GLN A 40 -58.79 -13.23 2.36
CA GLN A 40 -59.63 -12.67 3.41
C GLN A 40 -60.37 -11.46 2.85
N GLY A 41 -61.52 -11.09 3.41
CA GLY A 41 -62.28 -9.92 2.94
C GLY A 41 -63.11 -10.13 1.67
N SER A 42 -63.52 -9.03 1.06
CA SER A 42 -64.48 -9.00 -0.04
C SER A 42 -63.99 -8.11 -1.19
N VAL A 43 -64.38 -8.44 -2.41
CA VAL A 43 -64.01 -7.75 -3.63
C VAL A 43 -65.25 -7.21 -4.35
N LEU A 44 -65.11 -6.03 -4.95
CA LEU A 44 -66.06 -5.41 -5.86
C LEU A 44 -65.32 -5.03 -7.14
N ALA A 45 -65.57 -5.78 -8.22
CA ALA A 45 -65.09 -5.43 -9.55
C ALA A 45 -66.13 -4.53 -10.23
N THR A 46 -65.69 -3.40 -10.78
CA THR A 46 -66.58 -2.44 -11.45
C THR A 46 -65.97 -1.94 -12.75
N ASN A 47 -66.79 -1.89 -13.80
CA ASN A 47 -66.41 -1.27 -15.08
C ASN A 47 -66.65 0.25 -15.10
N GLN A 48 -67.25 0.80 -14.05
CA GLN A 48 -67.47 2.23 -13.86
C GLN A 48 -66.56 2.76 -12.74
N PRO A 49 -65.94 3.94 -12.90
CA PRO A 49 -65.13 4.55 -11.85
C PRO A 49 -66.02 4.97 -10.68
N LEU A 50 -65.86 4.32 -9.53
CA LEU A 50 -66.63 4.63 -8.32
C LEU A 50 -65.82 5.54 -7.39
N ALA A 51 -66.49 6.53 -6.80
CA ALA A 51 -65.92 7.32 -5.72
C ALA A 51 -66.05 6.59 -4.39
N PHE A 52 -65.12 6.81 -3.45
CA PHE A 52 -65.15 6.17 -2.12
C PHE A 52 -66.49 6.34 -1.38
N ALA A 53 -67.12 7.53 -1.49
CA ALA A 53 -68.42 7.80 -0.90
C ALA A 53 -69.54 6.88 -1.46
N GLN A 54 -69.49 6.56 -2.75
CA GLN A 54 -70.45 5.67 -3.40
C GLN A 54 -70.22 4.22 -2.98
N VAL A 55 -68.96 3.77 -2.93
CA VAL A 55 -68.58 2.42 -2.46
C VAL A 55 -69.04 2.17 -1.02
N ARG A 56 -69.06 3.21 -0.18
CA ARG A 56 -69.51 3.13 1.21
C ARG A 56 -71.04 3.13 1.36
N SER A 57 -71.80 3.57 0.36
CA SER A 57 -73.27 3.62 0.43
C SER A 57 -73.89 2.22 0.56
N ALA A 58 -75.09 2.14 1.16
CA ALA A 58 -75.76 0.86 1.40
C ALA A 58 -75.95 0.04 0.10
N SER A 59 -76.28 0.71 -1.01
CA SER A 59 -76.54 0.08 -2.31
C SER A 59 -75.32 -0.62 -2.93
N TRP A 60 -74.11 -0.18 -2.60
CA TRP A 60 -72.86 -0.76 -3.12
C TRP A 60 -72.18 -1.68 -2.11
N ARG A 61 -72.36 -1.44 -0.81
CA ARG A 61 -71.78 -2.25 0.26
C ARG A 61 -72.22 -3.72 0.20
N GLU A 62 -73.46 -3.98 -0.22
CA GLU A 62 -74.02 -5.34 -0.36
C GLU A 62 -73.54 -6.07 -1.62
N ARG A 63 -72.90 -5.38 -2.57
CA ARG A 63 -72.39 -5.97 -3.83
C ARG A 63 -70.97 -6.54 -3.71
N PHE A 64 -70.34 -6.40 -2.54
CA PHE A 64 -69.04 -6.99 -2.27
C PHE A 64 -69.18 -8.50 -2.09
N VAL A 65 -68.43 -9.26 -2.88
CA VAL A 65 -68.42 -10.73 -2.84
C VAL A 65 -67.17 -11.21 -2.12
N PRO A 66 -67.21 -12.26 -1.27
CA PRO A 66 -66.02 -12.82 -0.65
C PRO A 66 -64.94 -13.16 -1.70
N VAL A 67 -63.68 -12.82 -1.41
CA VAL A 67 -62.54 -13.05 -2.35
C VAL A 67 -62.39 -14.53 -2.72
N THR A 68 -62.76 -15.45 -1.82
CA THR A 68 -62.74 -16.90 -2.05
C THR A 68 -63.77 -17.38 -3.08
N GLN A 69 -64.87 -16.64 -3.26
CA GLN A 69 -65.95 -16.96 -4.20
C GLN A 69 -65.74 -16.29 -5.57
N ALA A 70 -64.98 -15.20 -5.62
CA ALA A 70 -64.73 -14.44 -6.84
C ALA A 70 -63.69 -15.08 -7.81
N GLY A 71 -63.04 -16.18 -7.41
CA GLY A 71 -61.83 -16.68 -8.07
C GLY A 71 -60.61 -15.80 -7.76
N ALA A 72 -59.38 -16.30 -7.96
CA ALA A 72 -58.14 -15.52 -7.77
C ALA A 72 -58.29 -14.10 -8.34
N PRO A 73 -57.70 -13.05 -7.73
CA PRO A 73 -58.02 -11.66 -8.03
C PRO A 73 -58.04 -11.46 -9.54
N VAL A 74 -59.26 -11.22 -10.03
CA VAL A 74 -59.68 -11.26 -11.42
C VAL A 74 -58.63 -10.55 -12.28
N SER A 75 -58.18 -11.24 -13.33
CA SER A 75 -57.33 -10.67 -14.39
C SER A 75 -57.80 -9.25 -14.72
N ALA A 76 -56.93 -8.28 -14.47
CA ALA A 76 -57.27 -6.90 -14.15
C ALA A 76 -57.67 -6.06 -15.38
N ALA A 77 -58.81 -6.39 -16.00
CA ALA A 77 -59.39 -5.61 -17.09
C ALA A 77 -60.15 -4.35 -16.61
N ALA A 78 -60.49 -4.27 -15.31
CA ALA A 78 -61.30 -3.20 -14.72
C ALA A 78 -60.79 -2.79 -13.33
N GLU A 79 -61.27 -1.65 -12.81
CA GLU A 79 -60.95 -1.15 -11.47
C GLU A 79 -61.53 -2.08 -10.38
N VAL A 80 -60.73 -2.40 -9.37
CA VAL A 80 -61.12 -3.34 -8.31
C VAL A 80 -61.05 -2.69 -6.94
N TRP A 81 -62.13 -2.83 -6.17
CA TRP A 81 -62.20 -2.43 -4.77
C TRP A 81 -62.09 -3.65 -3.86
N LEU A 82 -61.12 -3.65 -2.96
CA LEU A 82 -60.96 -4.67 -1.92
C LEU A 82 -61.39 -4.09 -0.57
N ARG A 83 -62.09 -4.88 0.23
CA ARG A 83 -62.58 -4.50 1.56
C ARG A 83 -62.15 -5.54 2.59
N TYR A 84 -61.51 -5.06 3.66
CA TYR A 84 -61.05 -5.88 4.79
C TYR A 84 -61.56 -5.31 6.10
N THR A 85 -62.04 -6.16 7.00
CA THR A 85 -62.35 -5.78 8.38
C THR A 85 -61.26 -6.35 9.28
N LEU A 86 -60.55 -5.51 10.03
CA LEU A 86 -59.45 -5.88 10.90
C LEU A 86 -59.83 -5.61 12.36
N ILE A 87 -59.50 -6.52 13.27
CA ILE A 87 -59.66 -6.35 14.72
C ILE A 87 -58.31 -6.64 15.38
N SER A 88 -57.76 -5.70 16.14
CA SER A 88 -56.56 -5.94 16.94
C SER A 88 -56.93 -6.60 18.27
N ALA A 89 -56.30 -7.74 18.56
CA ALA A 89 -56.32 -8.38 19.86
C ALA A 89 -54.93 -8.30 20.56
N GLY A 90 -54.04 -7.43 20.05
CA GLY A 90 -52.71 -7.16 20.62
C GLY A 90 -52.70 -6.02 21.63
N HIS A 91 -51.54 -5.75 22.22
CA HIS A 91 -51.36 -4.66 23.18
C HIS A 91 -51.64 -3.29 22.51
N PRO A 92 -52.18 -2.28 23.23
CA PRO A 92 -52.39 -0.93 22.68
C PRO A 92 -51.12 -0.22 22.18
N ALA A 93 -49.94 -0.72 22.55
CA ALA A 93 -48.64 -0.20 22.10
C ALA A 93 -48.11 -0.87 20.81
N THR A 94 -48.81 -1.88 20.29
CA THR A 94 -48.37 -2.59 19.08
C THR A 94 -48.58 -1.74 17.84
N HIS A 95 -47.50 -1.46 17.11
CA HIS A 95 -47.55 -0.74 15.84
C HIS A 95 -47.78 -1.69 14.68
N TRP A 96 -48.96 -1.59 14.07
CA TRP A 96 -49.35 -2.40 12.92
C TRP A 96 -48.97 -1.71 11.61
N VAL A 97 -48.57 -2.50 10.61
CA VAL A 97 -48.21 -2.01 9.29
C VAL A 97 -48.93 -2.84 8.23
N LEU A 98 -49.61 -2.15 7.32
CA LEU A 98 -50.08 -2.72 6.06
C LEU A 98 -48.92 -2.66 5.07
N SER A 99 -48.43 -3.81 4.61
CA SER A 99 -47.46 -3.90 3.53
C SER A 99 -48.08 -4.48 2.27
N THR A 100 -47.51 -4.11 1.13
CA THR A 100 -47.76 -4.80 -0.14
C THR A 100 -46.53 -5.63 -0.50
N ASN A 101 -46.69 -6.65 -1.33
CA ASN A 101 -45.58 -7.46 -1.83
C ASN A 101 -44.93 -6.89 -3.12
N THR A 102 -45.17 -5.62 -3.41
CA THR A 102 -44.69 -4.96 -4.64
C THR A 102 -43.72 -3.84 -4.29
N GLU A 103 -42.59 -3.79 -4.99
CA GLU A 103 -41.58 -2.72 -4.89
C GLU A 103 -41.96 -1.51 -5.78
N TYR A 104 -42.75 -1.77 -6.83
CA TYR A 104 -43.21 -0.78 -7.80
C TYR A 104 -44.73 -0.85 -7.92
N MET A 105 -45.40 0.31 -7.84
CA MET A 105 -46.85 0.41 -7.94
C MET A 105 -47.25 1.78 -8.47
N ASP A 106 -48.24 1.81 -9.37
CA ASP A 106 -48.76 3.07 -9.91
C ASP A 106 -50.20 3.31 -9.43
N GLY A 107 -50.33 3.95 -8.26
CA GLY A 107 -51.59 4.53 -7.80
C GLY A 107 -52.54 3.59 -7.07
N LEU A 108 -52.18 3.09 -5.88
CA LEU A 108 -53.09 2.41 -4.96
C LEU A 108 -53.66 3.41 -3.93
N ASP A 109 -54.97 3.57 -3.88
CA ASP A 109 -55.60 4.35 -2.80
C ASP A 109 -56.02 3.44 -1.64
N VAL A 110 -55.52 3.75 -0.45
CA VAL A 110 -55.83 3.07 0.81
C VAL A 110 -56.71 3.97 1.66
N TYR A 111 -57.90 3.50 1.99
CA TYR A 111 -58.84 4.19 2.88
C TYR A 111 -59.01 3.36 4.16
N VAL A 112 -58.65 3.93 5.30
CA VAL A 112 -58.81 3.30 6.62
C VAL A 112 -59.95 4.00 7.35
N VAL A 113 -61.01 3.25 7.66
CA VAL A 113 -62.21 3.73 8.35
C VAL A 113 -62.21 3.21 9.78
N GLN A 114 -62.09 4.12 10.74
CA GLN A 114 -62.15 3.80 12.17
C GLN A 114 -63.60 3.61 12.64
N ALA A 115 -63.79 2.96 13.79
CA ALA A 115 -65.10 2.78 14.42
C ALA A 115 -65.81 4.11 14.76
N SER A 116 -65.04 5.19 14.96
CA SER A 116 -65.53 6.56 15.15
C SER A 116 -66.11 7.21 13.89
N GLY A 117 -65.95 6.59 12.71
CA GLY A 117 -66.32 7.14 11.41
C GLY A 117 -65.25 8.02 10.77
N GLN A 118 -64.12 8.28 11.45
CA GLN A 118 -62.97 8.97 10.85
C GLN A 118 -62.36 8.13 9.71
N VAL A 119 -62.02 8.81 8.60
CA VAL A 119 -61.44 8.19 7.41
C VAL A 119 -60.04 8.76 7.19
N GLN A 120 -59.04 7.89 7.14
CA GLN A 120 -57.70 8.24 6.71
C GLN A 120 -57.49 7.74 5.27
N HIS A 121 -57.06 8.63 4.37
CA HIS A 121 -56.77 8.30 2.98
C HIS A 121 -55.28 8.48 2.71
N ARG A 122 -54.67 7.49 2.07
CA ARG A 122 -53.28 7.51 1.61
C ARG A 122 -53.20 6.94 0.20
N ARG A 123 -52.56 7.67 -0.70
CA ARG A 123 -52.23 7.19 -2.03
C ARG A 123 -50.79 6.69 -2.05
N MET A 124 -50.60 5.46 -2.53
CA MET A 124 -49.29 4.86 -2.73
C MET A 124 -49.01 4.82 -4.23
N SER A 125 -47.96 5.52 -4.67
CA SER A 125 -47.52 5.49 -6.07
C SER A 125 -46.00 5.69 -6.14
N ASN A 126 -45.39 5.14 -7.18
CA ASN A 126 -44.01 5.43 -7.55
C ASN A 126 -43.79 6.92 -7.87
N ALA A 127 -44.84 7.65 -8.25
CA ALA A 127 -44.80 9.09 -8.51
C ALA A 127 -44.64 9.95 -7.23
N LEU A 128 -44.83 9.38 -6.03
CA LEU A 128 -44.79 10.10 -4.77
C LEU A 128 -43.45 9.91 -4.02
N PRO A 129 -42.98 10.91 -3.25
CA PRO A 129 -41.77 10.81 -2.44
C PRO A 129 -41.82 9.62 -1.45
N HIS A 130 -40.68 8.98 -1.20
CA HIS A 130 -40.61 7.76 -0.38
C HIS A 130 -41.23 7.92 1.01
N GLN A 131 -41.00 9.07 1.66
CA GLN A 131 -41.55 9.41 2.97
C GLN A 131 -43.09 9.49 3.01
N GLN A 132 -43.75 9.74 1.87
CA GLN A 132 -45.21 9.83 1.79
C GLN A 132 -45.87 8.48 1.55
N THR A 133 -45.10 7.48 1.09
CA THR A 133 -45.61 6.17 0.71
C THR A 133 -45.09 5.02 1.59
N HIS A 134 -44.11 5.29 2.46
CA HIS A 134 -43.49 4.33 3.36
C HIS A 134 -43.43 4.87 4.78
N THR A 135 -44.03 4.14 5.73
CA THR A 135 -43.87 4.41 7.17
C THR A 135 -42.54 3.85 7.70
N LEU A 136 -42.09 2.73 7.15
CA LEU A 136 -40.81 2.08 7.41
C LEU A 136 -39.89 2.25 6.22
N ARG A 137 -38.59 2.51 6.45
CA ARG A 137 -37.57 2.60 5.41
C ARG A 137 -37.20 1.23 4.83
N THR A 138 -38.14 0.62 4.13
CA THR A 138 -38.01 -0.69 3.48
C THR A 138 -38.34 -0.58 1.99
N ARG A 139 -38.05 -1.64 1.23
CA ARG A 139 -38.19 -1.69 -0.24
C ARG A 139 -39.64 -1.81 -0.71
N HIS A 140 -40.49 -2.41 0.12
CA HIS A 140 -41.90 -2.65 -0.19
C HIS A 140 -42.78 -1.53 0.36
N PHE A 141 -43.78 -1.12 -0.42
CA PHE A 141 -44.76 -0.12 0.03
C PHE A 141 -45.43 -0.54 1.33
N ASN A 142 -45.47 0.39 2.29
CA ASN A 142 -45.98 0.12 3.61
C ASN A 142 -46.62 1.34 4.27
N LEU A 143 -47.69 1.11 5.02
CA LEU A 143 -48.45 2.12 5.72
C LEU A 143 -48.70 1.70 7.17
N GLY A 144 -48.37 2.59 8.12
CA GLY A 144 -48.75 2.43 9.51
C GLY A 144 -50.27 2.41 9.66
N LEU A 145 -50.78 1.37 10.32
CA LEU A 145 -52.18 1.21 10.69
C LEU A 145 -52.34 1.46 12.18
N SER A 146 -53.27 2.35 12.54
CA SER A 146 -53.73 2.49 13.92
C SER A 146 -54.90 1.53 14.15
N LEU A 147 -54.66 0.44 14.88
CA LEU A 147 -55.66 -0.57 15.23
C LEU A 147 -55.84 -0.58 16.76
N PRO A 148 -56.82 0.15 17.31
CA PRO A 148 -57.12 0.11 18.75
C PRO A 148 -57.53 -1.31 19.18
N PRO A 149 -57.07 -1.80 20.34
CA PRO A 149 -57.43 -3.13 20.82
C PRO A 149 -58.95 -3.29 20.95
N GLY A 150 -59.49 -4.39 20.41
CA GLY A 150 -60.91 -4.75 20.48
C GLY A 150 -61.85 -3.96 19.56
N GLN A 151 -61.38 -2.93 18.84
CA GLN A 151 -62.20 -2.18 17.89
C GLN A 151 -62.04 -2.71 16.46
N SER A 152 -63.14 -2.70 15.70
CA SER A 152 -63.10 -3.04 14.28
C SER A 152 -62.72 -1.83 13.43
N VAL A 153 -61.74 -2.03 12.55
CA VAL A 153 -61.28 -1.05 11.57
C VAL A 153 -61.51 -1.64 10.18
N THR A 154 -62.14 -0.87 9.28
CA THR A 154 -62.38 -1.33 7.91
C THR A 154 -61.41 -0.65 6.95
N VAL A 155 -60.65 -1.44 6.18
CA VAL A 155 -59.70 -0.97 5.17
C VAL A 155 -60.29 -1.22 3.78
N TYR A 156 -60.35 -0.17 2.95
CA TYR A 156 -60.69 -0.26 1.54
C TYR A 156 -59.46 0.02 0.68
N LEU A 157 -59.19 -0.83 -0.30
CA LEU A 157 -58.12 -0.64 -1.28
C LEU A 157 -58.74 -0.45 -2.65
N LYS A 158 -58.38 0.65 -3.31
CA LYS A 158 -58.73 0.91 -4.71
C LYS A 158 -57.54 0.51 -5.58
N VAL A 159 -57.65 -0.63 -6.25
CA VAL A 159 -56.59 -1.16 -7.12
C VAL A 159 -56.88 -0.73 -8.57
N PRO A 160 -55.94 -0.05 -9.24
CA PRO A 160 -56.05 0.30 -10.66
C PRO A 160 -56.21 -0.92 -11.57
N SER A 161 -56.80 -0.71 -12.75
CA SER A 161 -56.80 -1.71 -13.82
C SER A 161 -55.37 -2.13 -14.17
N GLY A 162 -55.16 -3.41 -14.44
CA GLY A 162 -53.86 -3.98 -14.79
C GLY A 162 -52.96 -4.36 -13.61
N GLN A 163 -53.28 -3.96 -12.37
CA GLN A 163 -52.43 -4.26 -11.20
C GLN A 163 -53.01 -5.37 -10.31
N VAL A 164 -52.14 -6.22 -9.78
CA VAL A 164 -52.48 -7.23 -8.77
C VAL A 164 -51.66 -6.94 -7.52
N VAL A 165 -52.34 -6.65 -6.42
CA VAL A 165 -51.71 -6.32 -5.14
C VAL A 165 -52.05 -7.41 -4.12
N TYR A 166 -51.04 -7.89 -3.40
CA TYR A 166 -51.21 -8.82 -2.28
C TYR A 166 -50.93 -8.10 -0.97
N PRO A 167 -51.95 -7.50 -0.34
CA PRO A 167 -51.77 -6.80 0.93
C PRO A 167 -51.58 -7.79 2.07
N ALA A 168 -50.73 -7.41 3.02
CA ALA A 168 -50.48 -8.15 4.24
C ALA A 168 -50.42 -7.19 5.44
N VAL A 169 -50.81 -7.67 6.61
CA VAL A 169 -50.71 -6.90 7.87
C VAL A 169 -49.77 -7.62 8.80
N ALA A 170 -48.83 -6.89 9.38
CA ALA A 170 -47.87 -7.42 10.32
C ALA A 170 -47.49 -6.38 11.37
N GLU A 171 -46.96 -6.84 12.50
CA GLU A 171 -46.30 -5.97 13.46
C GLU A 171 -45.03 -5.36 12.83
N GLN A 172 -44.81 -4.07 13.09
CA GLN A 172 -43.64 -3.33 12.60
C GLN A 172 -42.32 -4.03 12.89
N ALA A 173 -42.10 -4.52 14.12
CA ALA A 173 -40.84 -5.15 14.52
C ALA A 173 -40.59 -6.46 13.76
N HIS A 174 -41.61 -7.32 13.65
CA HIS A 174 -41.54 -8.58 12.93
C HIS A 174 -41.30 -8.37 11.43
N LEU A 175 -41.98 -7.38 10.83
CA LEU A 175 -41.82 -7.06 9.42
C LEU A 175 -40.40 -6.54 9.11
N LEU A 176 -39.82 -5.72 9.99
CA LEU A 176 -38.43 -5.27 9.87
C LEU A 176 -37.44 -6.43 9.99
N GLN A 177 -37.68 -7.38 10.89
CA GLN A 177 -36.84 -8.58 11.02
C GLN A 177 -36.89 -9.43 9.74
N GLN A 178 -38.08 -9.69 9.19
CA GLN A 178 -38.23 -10.47 7.97
C GLN A 178 -37.54 -9.80 6.77
N TYR A 179 -37.63 -8.47 6.65
CA TYR A 179 -36.91 -7.76 5.59
C TYR A 179 -35.40 -7.80 5.80
N ARG A 180 -34.91 -7.69 7.03
CA ARG A 180 -33.48 -7.89 7.31
C ARG A 180 -33.04 -9.28 6.86
N GLU A 181 -33.73 -10.34 7.29
CA GLU A 181 -33.38 -11.72 6.90
C GLU A 181 -33.40 -11.92 5.38
N ALA A 182 -34.35 -11.30 4.66
CA ALA A 182 -34.42 -11.35 3.20
C ALA A 182 -33.30 -10.55 2.50
N ASP A 183 -32.87 -9.42 3.09
CA ASP A 183 -31.85 -8.54 2.54
C ASP A 183 -30.42 -9.04 2.78
N TRP A 184 -30.21 -9.93 3.76
CA TRP A 184 -28.87 -10.44 4.11
C TRP A 184 -28.17 -11.15 2.95
N ALA A 185 -28.92 -11.81 2.06
CA ALA A 185 -28.34 -12.48 0.89
C ALA A 185 -27.79 -11.50 -0.16
N MET A 186 -28.25 -10.25 -0.19
CA MET A 186 -27.86 -9.24 -1.18
C MET A 186 -26.55 -8.54 -0.82
N GLY A 187 -26.19 -8.50 0.46
CA GLY A 187 -24.92 -7.93 0.93
C GLY A 187 -23.69 -8.61 0.31
N PRO A 188 -23.53 -9.95 0.44
CA PRO A 188 -22.45 -10.69 -0.20
C PRO A 188 -22.42 -10.51 -1.72
N TYR A 189 -23.59 -10.46 -2.37
CA TYR A 189 -23.69 -10.28 -3.82
C TYR A 189 -23.06 -8.95 -4.27
N PHE A 190 -23.52 -7.82 -3.72
CA PHE A 190 -22.93 -6.50 -4.05
C PHE A 190 -21.48 -6.38 -3.57
N GLY A 191 -21.10 -7.04 -2.48
CA GLY A 191 -19.71 -7.11 -2.02
C GLY A 191 -18.79 -7.79 -3.03
N ILE A 192 -19.20 -8.93 -3.61
CA ILE A 192 -18.46 -9.62 -4.67
C ILE A 192 -18.32 -8.73 -5.92
N LEU A 193 -19.41 -8.07 -6.32
CA LEU A 193 -19.38 -7.14 -7.47
C LEU A 193 -18.41 -5.99 -7.25
N LEU A 194 -18.42 -5.37 -6.07
CA LEU A 194 -17.51 -4.28 -5.72
C LEU A 194 -16.05 -4.75 -5.70
N ALA A 195 -15.78 -5.93 -5.14
CA ALA A 195 -14.45 -6.53 -5.14
C ALA A 195 -13.96 -6.80 -6.56
N LEU A 196 -14.81 -7.36 -7.43
CA LEU A 196 -14.48 -7.59 -8.84
C LEU A 196 -14.22 -6.29 -9.58
N LEU A 197 -15.01 -5.25 -9.32
CA LEU A 197 -14.85 -3.94 -9.92
C LEU A 197 -13.52 -3.30 -9.52
N ALA A 198 -13.20 -3.28 -8.22
CA ALA A 198 -11.94 -2.76 -7.70
C ALA A 198 -10.72 -3.54 -8.23
N TYR A 199 -10.80 -4.87 -8.22
CA TYR A 199 -9.74 -5.76 -8.71
C TYR A 199 -9.45 -5.53 -10.20
N ASN A 200 -10.48 -5.52 -11.05
CA ASN A 200 -10.30 -5.33 -12.48
C ASN A 200 -9.90 -3.88 -12.84
N LEU A 201 -10.28 -2.90 -12.03
CA LEU A 201 -9.81 -1.52 -12.18
C LEU A 201 -8.31 -1.39 -11.85
N LEU A 202 -7.83 -2.09 -10.83
CA LEU A 202 -6.41 -2.15 -10.50
C LEU A 202 -5.61 -2.83 -11.62
N LEU A 203 -6.13 -3.94 -12.16
CA LEU A 203 -5.53 -4.60 -13.33
C LEU A 203 -5.50 -3.69 -14.56
N TYR A 204 -6.51 -2.85 -14.79
CA TYR A 204 -6.47 -1.84 -15.85
C TYR A 204 -5.30 -0.87 -15.67
N PHE A 205 -5.07 -0.35 -14.46
CA PHE A 205 -3.95 0.56 -14.21
C PHE A 205 -2.58 -0.12 -14.34
N SER A 206 -2.51 -1.41 -13.98
CA SER A 206 -1.29 -2.21 -14.08
C SER A 206 -0.95 -2.62 -15.52
N VAL A 207 -1.92 -3.17 -16.27
CA VAL A 207 -1.70 -3.75 -17.61
C VAL A 207 -1.94 -2.75 -18.73
N ARG A 208 -2.73 -1.69 -18.50
CA ARG A 208 -3.17 -0.69 -19.49
C ARG A 208 -3.96 -1.25 -20.69
N ASP A 209 -4.57 -2.43 -20.55
CA ASP A 209 -5.47 -2.99 -21.57
C ASP A 209 -6.90 -2.42 -21.40
N LYS A 210 -7.41 -1.78 -22.45
CA LYS A 210 -8.76 -1.16 -22.49
C LYS A 210 -9.89 -2.15 -22.21
N SER A 211 -9.68 -3.45 -22.42
CA SER A 211 -10.69 -4.48 -22.19
C SER A 211 -11.11 -4.56 -20.73
N TYR A 212 -10.19 -4.32 -19.78
CA TYR A 212 -10.51 -4.26 -18.35
C TYR A 212 -11.37 -3.05 -18.00
N LEU A 213 -11.10 -1.90 -18.61
CA LEU A 213 -11.93 -0.71 -18.40
C LEU A 213 -13.36 -0.93 -18.89
N LEU A 214 -13.51 -1.53 -20.08
CA LEU A 214 -14.83 -1.88 -20.62
C LEU A 214 -15.57 -2.87 -19.72
N TYR A 215 -14.85 -3.87 -19.21
CA TYR A 215 -15.40 -4.83 -18.26
C TYR A 215 -15.83 -4.18 -16.93
N VAL A 216 -15.01 -3.27 -16.37
CA VAL A 216 -15.36 -2.49 -15.16
C VAL A 216 -16.61 -1.66 -15.38
N LEU A 217 -16.73 -1.01 -16.54
CA LEU A 217 -17.93 -0.24 -16.89
C LEU A 217 -19.16 -1.16 -17.01
N TYR A 218 -19.02 -2.32 -17.65
CA TYR A 218 -20.10 -3.32 -17.71
C TYR A 218 -20.54 -3.78 -16.31
N VAL A 219 -19.61 -4.23 -15.47
CA VAL A 219 -19.91 -4.67 -14.09
C VAL A 219 -20.54 -3.54 -13.28
N GLY A 220 -20.04 -2.31 -13.42
CA GLY A 220 -20.58 -1.14 -12.74
C GLY A 220 -22.02 -0.84 -13.15
N PHE A 221 -22.31 -0.74 -14.46
CA PHE A 221 -23.68 -0.50 -14.93
C PHE A 221 -24.62 -1.66 -14.60
N PHE A 222 -24.14 -2.91 -14.67
CA PHE A 222 -24.92 -4.07 -14.27
C PHE A 222 -25.23 -4.04 -12.75
N ALA A 223 -24.26 -3.68 -11.91
CA ALA A 223 -24.48 -3.54 -10.47
C ALA A 223 -25.52 -2.45 -10.18
N VAL A 224 -25.45 -1.30 -10.86
CA VAL A 224 -26.46 -0.23 -10.74
C VAL A 224 -27.83 -0.71 -11.22
N LEU A 225 -27.90 -1.49 -12.31
CA LEU A 225 -29.15 -2.08 -12.80
C LEU A 225 -29.77 -3.01 -11.76
N GLN A 226 -28.98 -3.88 -11.12
CA GLN A 226 -29.46 -4.80 -10.10
C GLN A 226 -29.86 -4.07 -8.83
N PHE A 227 -29.08 -3.08 -8.41
CA PHE A 227 -29.39 -2.22 -7.27
C PHE A 227 -30.70 -1.46 -7.47
N ASP A 228 -31.03 -1.16 -8.72
CA ASP A 228 -32.31 -0.55 -9.06
C ASP A 228 -33.48 -1.53 -9.15
N MET A 229 -33.30 -2.64 -9.88
CA MET A 229 -34.32 -3.69 -10.06
C MET A 229 -34.77 -4.29 -8.73
N THR A 230 -33.92 -4.26 -7.72
CA THR A 230 -34.19 -4.79 -6.37
C THR A 230 -34.77 -3.72 -5.43
N GLY A 231 -34.93 -2.48 -5.87
CA GLY A 231 -35.54 -1.40 -5.09
C GLY A 231 -34.64 -0.73 -4.04
N TYR A 232 -33.37 -1.14 -3.88
CA TYR A 232 -32.45 -0.53 -2.91
C TYR A 232 -32.15 0.94 -3.21
N TRP A 233 -32.17 1.34 -4.49
CA TRP A 233 -31.98 2.74 -4.89
C TRP A 233 -32.91 3.70 -4.13
N ARG A 234 -34.20 3.36 -4.04
CA ARG A 234 -35.22 4.20 -3.40
C ARG A 234 -35.09 4.24 -1.87
N GLN A 235 -34.45 3.23 -1.28
CA GLN A 235 -34.18 3.16 0.16
C GLN A 235 -32.98 4.03 0.55
N VAL A 236 -31.92 4.06 -0.27
CA VAL A 236 -30.69 4.82 -0.01
C VAL A 236 -30.85 6.29 -0.40
N TRP A 237 -31.51 6.58 -1.53
CA TRP A 237 -31.81 7.92 -2.00
C TRP A 237 -33.32 8.18 -2.05
N PRO A 238 -33.97 8.41 -0.89
CA PRO A 238 -35.42 8.59 -0.79
C PRO A 238 -35.95 9.91 -1.40
N ASN A 239 -35.06 10.86 -1.74
CA ASN A 239 -35.41 12.23 -2.13
C ASN A 239 -35.39 12.50 -3.65
N ASP A 240 -35.27 11.47 -4.50
CA ASP A 240 -35.08 11.68 -5.95
C ASP A 240 -36.27 11.27 -6.82
N TRP A 241 -36.47 12.06 -7.89
CA TRP A 241 -36.97 11.72 -9.23
C TRP A 241 -38.09 10.66 -9.28
N SER A 242 -39.34 11.11 -9.42
CA SER A 242 -40.51 10.25 -9.53
C SER A 242 -41.16 10.34 -10.93
N GLY A 243 -41.95 9.33 -11.31
CA GLY A 243 -42.63 9.29 -12.61
C GLY A 243 -41.68 9.08 -13.80
N PHE A 244 -41.83 9.86 -14.87
CA PHE A 244 -41.07 9.75 -16.13
C PHE A 244 -39.55 9.71 -15.93
N ALA A 245 -39.06 10.49 -14.96
CA ALA A 245 -37.64 10.60 -14.65
C ALA A 245 -37.05 9.28 -14.08
N LEU A 246 -37.87 8.51 -13.35
CA LEU A 246 -37.51 7.20 -12.82
C LEU A 246 -37.44 6.14 -13.94
N GLU A 247 -38.44 6.12 -14.81
CA GLU A 247 -38.52 5.20 -15.96
C GLU A 247 -37.39 5.45 -16.96
N MET A 248 -37.09 6.73 -17.24
CA MET A 248 -35.99 7.11 -18.12
C MET A 248 -34.64 6.62 -17.57
N ARG A 249 -34.40 6.77 -16.26
CA ARG A 249 -33.19 6.27 -15.61
C ARG A 249 -33.03 4.75 -15.76
N GLN A 250 -34.09 3.99 -15.49
CA GLN A 250 -34.10 2.53 -15.64
C GLN A 250 -33.70 2.10 -17.05
N ASN A 251 -34.34 2.71 -18.05
CA ASN A 251 -34.06 2.41 -19.45
C ASN A 251 -32.64 2.82 -19.87
N VAL A 252 -32.11 3.94 -19.34
CA VAL A 252 -30.71 4.37 -19.58
C VAL A 252 -29.71 3.39 -18.98
N VAL A 253 -29.90 2.97 -17.72
CA VAL A 253 -28.99 2.04 -17.05
C VAL A 253 -29.01 0.67 -17.76
N LEU A 254 -30.19 0.19 -18.17
CA LEU A 254 -30.31 -1.03 -18.98
C LEU A 254 -29.58 -0.90 -20.32
N ALA A 255 -29.76 0.23 -21.03
CA ALA A 255 -29.10 0.49 -22.30
C ALA A 255 -27.56 0.50 -22.15
N CYS A 256 -27.03 1.19 -21.14
CA CYS A 256 -25.60 1.20 -20.82
C CYS A 256 -25.10 -0.22 -20.49
N THR A 257 -25.87 -1.01 -19.75
CA THR A 257 -25.49 -2.39 -19.42
C THR A 257 -25.35 -3.26 -20.68
N ILE A 258 -26.31 -3.17 -21.60
CA ILE A 258 -26.26 -3.89 -22.89
C ILE A 258 -25.10 -3.39 -23.75
N PHE A 259 -24.90 -2.07 -23.81
CA PHE A 259 -23.85 -1.44 -24.60
C PHE A 259 -22.44 -1.85 -24.13
N PHE A 260 -22.14 -1.67 -22.84
CA PHE A 260 -20.83 -2.04 -22.28
C PHE A 260 -20.64 -3.55 -22.21
N GLY A 261 -21.69 -4.33 -21.97
CA GLY A 261 -21.63 -5.80 -22.06
C GLY A 261 -21.24 -6.27 -23.46
N THR A 262 -21.82 -5.65 -24.50
CA THR A 262 -21.49 -5.95 -25.90
C THR A 262 -20.07 -5.52 -26.26
N LEU A 263 -19.61 -4.34 -25.81
CA LEU A 263 -18.23 -3.90 -26.01
C LEU A 263 -17.22 -4.81 -25.31
N THR A 264 -17.54 -5.23 -24.09
CA THR A 264 -16.73 -6.16 -23.30
C THR A 264 -16.61 -7.50 -24.01
N ALA A 265 -17.73 -8.07 -24.46
CA ALA A 265 -17.73 -9.31 -25.23
C ALA A 265 -16.92 -9.19 -26.53
N ARG A 266 -17.11 -8.09 -27.27
CA ARG A 266 -16.38 -7.82 -28.51
C ARG A 266 -14.87 -7.75 -28.29
N ALA A 267 -14.43 -7.10 -27.20
CA ALA A 267 -13.03 -6.97 -26.81
C ALA A 267 -12.45 -8.27 -26.26
N PHE A 268 -13.18 -8.98 -25.39
CA PHE A 268 -12.76 -10.24 -24.78
C PHE A 268 -12.55 -11.34 -25.83
N LEU A 269 -13.51 -11.48 -26.74
CA LEU A 269 -13.50 -12.48 -27.80
C LEU A 269 -12.60 -12.09 -28.98
N ASP A 270 -12.02 -10.90 -28.96
CA ASP A 270 -11.18 -10.36 -30.04
C ASP A 270 -11.83 -10.52 -31.43
N SER A 271 -13.15 -10.28 -31.46
CA SER A 271 -14.04 -10.67 -32.56
C SER A 271 -13.74 -9.99 -33.89
N TRP A 272 -13.14 -8.79 -33.87
CA TRP A 272 -12.70 -8.10 -35.10
C TRP A 272 -11.56 -8.86 -35.82
N ARG A 273 -10.72 -9.60 -35.08
CA ARG A 273 -9.64 -10.43 -35.62
C ARG A 273 -10.10 -11.86 -35.89
N LEU A 274 -10.82 -12.47 -34.94
CA LEU A 274 -11.22 -13.88 -35.01
C LEU A 274 -12.53 -14.13 -35.79
N LEU A 275 -13.43 -13.14 -35.87
CA LEU A 275 -14.74 -13.24 -36.52
C LEU A 275 -15.10 -11.98 -37.36
N PRO A 276 -14.26 -11.58 -38.34
CA PRO A 276 -14.48 -10.34 -39.10
C PRO A 276 -15.84 -10.31 -39.83
N ARG A 277 -16.35 -11.47 -40.26
CA ARG A 277 -17.67 -11.59 -40.92
C ARG A 277 -18.87 -11.51 -39.98
N PHE A 278 -18.68 -11.68 -38.68
CA PHE A 278 -19.76 -11.63 -37.67
C PHE A 278 -19.68 -10.38 -36.78
N ASP A 279 -18.54 -9.67 -36.74
CA ASP A 279 -18.34 -8.43 -35.97
C ASP A 279 -19.40 -7.35 -36.29
N TRP A 280 -19.98 -7.35 -37.50
CA TRP A 280 -21.08 -6.44 -37.84
C TRP A 280 -22.34 -6.67 -36.98
N ALA A 281 -22.64 -7.91 -36.58
CA ALA A 281 -23.79 -8.23 -35.74
C ALA A 281 -23.58 -7.67 -34.32
N LEU A 282 -22.36 -7.77 -33.78
CA LEU A 282 -22.00 -7.13 -32.50
C LEU A 282 -22.11 -5.60 -32.59
N LYS A 283 -21.69 -4.99 -33.70
CA LYS A 283 -21.87 -3.55 -33.94
C LYS A 283 -23.34 -3.14 -34.04
N ALA A 284 -24.17 -3.94 -34.72
CA ALA A 284 -25.61 -3.70 -34.79
C ALA A 284 -26.25 -3.77 -33.39
N THR A 285 -25.81 -4.71 -32.55
CA THR A 285 -26.26 -4.81 -31.15
C THR A 285 -25.93 -3.56 -30.33
N LEU A 286 -24.82 -2.88 -30.59
CA LEU A 286 -24.51 -1.59 -29.94
C LEU A 286 -25.54 -0.49 -30.25
N LEU A 287 -26.18 -0.53 -31.42
CA LEU A 287 -27.27 0.38 -31.77
C LEU A 287 -28.59 -0.08 -31.12
N VAL A 288 -28.87 -1.39 -31.17
CA VAL A 288 -30.05 -2.01 -30.53
C VAL A 288 -30.08 -1.77 -29.02
N ALA A 289 -28.91 -1.64 -28.38
CA ALA A 289 -28.77 -1.35 -26.96
C ALA A 289 -29.56 -0.12 -26.48
N TRP A 290 -29.84 0.84 -27.36
CA TRP A 290 -30.55 2.08 -27.03
C TRP A 290 -32.07 2.03 -27.23
N LEU A 291 -32.60 0.95 -27.83
CA LEU A 291 -34.04 0.78 -28.01
C LEU A 291 -34.87 0.77 -26.70
N PRO A 292 -34.36 0.32 -25.53
CA PRO A 292 -35.11 0.41 -24.28
C PRO A 292 -35.55 1.83 -23.93
N LEU A 293 -34.85 2.88 -24.40
CA LEU A 293 -35.24 4.27 -24.18
C LEU A 293 -36.59 4.63 -24.82
N LEU A 294 -36.97 3.94 -25.91
CA LEU A 294 -38.26 4.16 -26.55
C LEU A 294 -39.43 3.71 -25.67
N GLY A 295 -39.20 2.77 -24.74
CA GLY A 295 -40.21 2.26 -23.82
C GLY A 295 -40.83 3.34 -22.93
N ALA A 296 -40.06 4.37 -22.56
CA ALA A 296 -40.53 5.49 -21.72
C ALA A 296 -41.58 6.39 -22.40
N PHE A 297 -41.76 6.28 -23.73
CA PHE A 297 -42.72 7.09 -24.49
C PHE A 297 -44.08 6.42 -24.68
N PHE A 298 -44.24 5.16 -24.26
CA PHE A 298 -45.49 4.42 -24.39
C PHE A 298 -46.30 4.49 -23.10
N SER A 299 -47.55 4.92 -23.19
CA SER A 299 -48.46 5.03 -22.04
C SER A 299 -49.01 3.68 -21.56
N ASN A 300 -48.84 2.60 -22.34
CA ASN A 300 -49.28 1.27 -21.97
C ASN A 300 -48.11 0.48 -21.33
N PRO A 301 -48.17 0.12 -20.04
CA PRO A 301 -47.11 -0.60 -19.35
C PRO A 301 -46.80 -1.97 -19.97
N ASP A 302 -47.80 -2.65 -20.55
CA ASP A 302 -47.59 -3.94 -21.21
C ASP A 302 -46.76 -3.79 -22.49
N GLN A 303 -46.87 -2.65 -23.19
CA GLN A 303 -46.07 -2.36 -24.39
C GLN A 303 -44.65 -1.91 -24.02
N ALA A 304 -44.50 -1.15 -22.94
CA ALA A 304 -43.19 -0.67 -22.47
C ALA A 304 -42.24 -1.83 -22.11
N ILE A 305 -42.76 -2.92 -21.54
CA ILE A 305 -41.98 -4.13 -21.19
C ILE A 305 -41.32 -4.76 -22.43
N TRP A 306 -42.00 -4.76 -23.58
CA TRP A 306 -41.44 -5.34 -24.82
C TRP A 306 -40.23 -4.58 -25.35
N TRP A 307 -40.18 -3.26 -25.16
CA TRP A 307 -39.04 -2.42 -25.53
C TRP A 307 -37.81 -2.67 -24.67
N GLN A 308 -37.96 -3.26 -23.49
CA GLN A 308 -36.85 -3.73 -22.66
C GLN A 308 -36.48 -5.19 -22.98
N ALA A 309 -37.48 -6.06 -23.12
CA ALA A 309 -37.28 -7.50 -23.30
C ALA A 309 -36.66 -7.85 -24.68
N LEU A 310 -37.11 -7.24 -25.77
CA LEU A 310 -36.64 -7.59 -27.12
C LEU A 310 -35.15 -7.26 -27.34
N PRO A 311 -34.64 -6.05 -27.00
CA PRO A 311 -33.22 -5.75 -27.14
C PRO A 311 -32.33 -6.62 -26.25
N ALA A 312 -32.79 -6.94 -25.04
CA ALA A 312 -32.09 -7.85 -24.14
C ALA A 312 -31.97 -9.25 -24.75
N LEU A 313 -33.10 -9.85 -25.19
CA LEU A 313 -33.11 -11.17 -25.82
C LEU A 313 -32.30 -11.23 -27.12
N TRP A 314 -32.36 -10.18 -27.95
CA TRP A 314 -31.51 -10.06 -29.14
C TRP A 314 -30.02 -10.12 -28.76
N THR A 315 -29.63 -9.33 -27.75
CA THR A 315 -28.24 -9.30 -27.25
C THR A 315 -27.81 -10.68 -26.77
N CYS A 316 -28.66 -11.38 -26.01
CA CYS A 316 -28.40 -12.74 -25.56
C CYS A 316 -28.02 -13.67 -26.72
N VAL A 317 -28.81 -13.66 -27.80
CA VAL A 317 -28.58 -14.52 -28.98
C VAL A 317 -27.27 -14.16 -29.66
N VAL A 318 -27.02 -12.87 -29.92
CA VAL A 318 -25.80 -12.43 -30.60
C VAL A 318 -24.54 -12.79 -29.80
N LEU A 319 -24.55 -12.58 -28.48
CA LEU A 319 -23.41 -12.87 -27.61
C LEU A 319 -23.11 -14.37 -27.50
N LEU A 320 -24.14 -15.23 -27.47
CA LEU A 320 -23.96 -16.68 -27.50
C LEU A 320 -23.40 -17.16 -28.83
N VAL A 321 -23.94 -16.67 -29.94
CA VAL A 321 -23.46 -17.04 -31.27
C VAL A 321 -22.01 -16.61 -31.46
N ALA A 322 -21.65 -15.40 -31.03
CA ALA A 322 -20.26 -14.94 -31.06
C ALA A 322 -19.33 -15.87 -30.27
N GLY A 323 -19.71 -16.23 -29.04
CA GLY A 323 -18.92 -17.13 -28.21
C GLY A 323 -18.75 -18.53 -28.81
N VAL A 324 -19.82 -19.12 -29.37
CA VAL A 324 -19.75 -20.44 -30.04
C VAL A 324 -18.84 -20.39 -31.26
N LEU A 325 -18.94 -19.32 -32.06
CA LEU A 325 -18.12 -19.16 -33.26
C LEU A 325 -16.63 -19.01 -32.91
N VAL A 326 -16.28 -18.22 -31.88
CA VAL A 326 -14.88 -18.10 -31.40
C VAL A 326 -14.39 -19.39 -30.76
N LEU A 327 -15.24 -20.10 -30.01
CA LEU A 327 -14.83 -21.39 -29.42
C LEU A 327 -14.41 -22.41 -30.49
N ARG A 328 -15.06 -22.37 -31.66
CA ARG A 328 -14.71 -23.20 -32.83
C ARG A 328 -13.36 -22.84 -33.47
N THR A 329 -12.82 -21.64 -33.24
CA THR A 329 -11.48 -21.27 -33.72
C THR A 329 -10.35 -21.80 -32.83
N GLY A 330 -10.68 -22.46 -31.70
CA GLY A 330 -9.70 -23.00 -30.75
C GLY A 330 -9.16 -21.98 -29.74
N TYR A 331 -9.72 -20.77 -29.68
CA TYR A 331 -9.31 -19.74 -28.73
C TYR A 331 -9.68 -20.13 -27.29
N ARG A 332 -8.69 -20.53 -26.49
CA ARG A 332 -8.88 -21.10 -25.14
C ARG A 332 -9.68 -20.19 -24.18
N PRO A 333 -9.42 -18.86 -24.11
CA PRO A 333 -10.15 -17.98 -23.19
C PRO A 333 -11.66 -17.93 -23.45
N ALA A 334 -12.12 -18.27 -24.67
CA ALA A 334 -13.56 -18.31 -24.99
C ALA A 334 -14.35 -19.37 -24.19
N ARG A 335 -13.68 -20.36 -23.58
CA ARG A 335 -14.34 -21.35 -22.71
C ARG A 335 -14.94 -20.70 -21.48
N TYR A 336 -14.19 -19.80 -20.84
CA TYR A 336 -14.65 -19.04 -19.67
C TYR A 336 -15.82 -18.13 -20.04
N TYR A 337 -15.70 -17.44 -21.18
CA TYR A 337 -16.79 -16.64 -21.74
C TYR A 337 -18.05 -17.47 -21.96
N MET A 338 -17.94 -18.63 -22.62
CA MET A 338 -19.09 -19.48 -22.89
C MET A 338 -19.74 -20.01 -21.62
N ALA A 339 -18.94 -20.45 -20.64
CA ALA A 339 -19.45 -20.93 -19.36
C ALA A 339 -20.19 -19.82 -18.58
N GLY A 340 -19.62 -18.62 -18.52
CA GLY A 340 -20.22 -17.47 -17.83
C GLY A 340 -21.49 -16.97 -18.53
N TRP A 341 -21.40 -16.66 -19.81
CA TRP A 341 -22.53 -16.10 -20.56
C TRP A 341 -23.68 -17.08 -20.69
N THR A 342 -23.45 -18.38 -20.88
CA THR A 342 -24.57 -19.34 -20.93
C THR A 342 -25.37 -19.36 -19.62
N LEU A 343 -24.68 -19.34 -18.48
CA LEU A 343 -25.33 -19.31 -17.17
C LEU A 343 -26.15 -18.03 -16.97
N LEU A 344 -25.55 -16.87 -17.24
CA LEU A 344 -26.23 -15.58 -17.12
C LEU A 344 -27.44 -15.49 -18.05
N LEU A 345 -27.29 -15.92 -19.30
CA LEU A 345 -28.33 -15.78 -20.31
C LEU A 345 -29.51 -16.72 -20.07
N VAL A 346 -29.27 -17.93 -19.56
CA VAL A 346 -30.36 -18.82 -19.09
C VAL A 346 -31.13 -18.18 -17.95
N ALA A 347 -30.43 -17.56 -16.99
CA ALA A 347 -31.08 -16.89 -15.86
C ALA A 347 -31.88 -15.65 -16.31
N VAL A 348 -31.33 -14.81 -17.19
CA VAL A 348 -31.99 -13.62 -17.74
C VAL A 348 -33.19 -14.01 -18.62
N ALA A 349 -33.05 -15.04 -19.47
CA ALA A 349 -34.15 -15.55 -20.26
C ALA A 349 -35.29 -16.07 -19.37
N ASN A 350 -34.98 -16.84 -18.33
CA ASN A 350 -35.98 -17.32 -17.38
C ASN A 350 -36.68 -16.17 -16.64
N PHE A 351 -35.94 -15.12 -16.27
CA PHE A 351 -36.50 -13.92 -15.64
C PHE A 351 -37.52 -13.22 -16.56
N TYR A 352 -37.16 -12.94 -17.82
CA TYR A 352 -38.06 -12.29 -18.77
C TYR A 352 -39.24 -13.19 -19.20
N LEU A 353 -39.04 -14.50 -19.35
CA LEU A 353 -40.13 -15.44 -19.60
C LEU A 353 -41.12 -15.52 -18.41
N GLY A 354 -40.61 -15.38 -17.19
CA GLY A 354 -41.43 -15.26 -15.98
C GLY A 354 -42.15 -13.91 -15.88
N LEU A 355 -41.55 -12.83 -16.39
CA LEU A 355 -42.22 -11.53 -16.54
C LEU A 355 -43.42 -11.65 -17.49
N LEU A 356 -43.26 -12.36 -18.61
CA LEU A 356 -44.31 -12.64 -19.60
C LEU A 356 -45.35 -13.69 -19.16
N GLY A 357 -45.19 -14.28 -17.97
CA GLY A 357 -46.13 -15.28 -17.44
C GLY A 357 -46.02 -16.67 -18.08
N ILE A 358 -44.95 -16.93 -18.85
CA ILE A 358 -44.72 -18.21 -19.54
C ILE A 358 -44.16 -19.26 -18.58
N THR A 359 -43.29 -18.86 -17.66
CA THR A 359 -42.69 -19.74 -16.64
C THR A 359 -43.19 -19.38 -15.22
N PRO A 360 -43.37 -20.37 -14.33
CA PRO A 360 -43.82 -20.11 -12.96
C PRO A 360 -42.78 -19.32 -12.16
N ARG A 361 -43.23 -18.28 -11.45
CA ARG A 361 -42.35 -17.42 -10.62
C ARG A 361 -41.98 -18.00 -9.25
N SER A 362 -42.42 -19.22 -8.92
CA SER A 362 -42.19 -19.83 -7.61
C SER A 362 -40.88 -20.61 -7.57
N GLY A 363 -39.93 -20.19 -6.72
CA GLY A 363 -38.71 -20.94 -6.40
C GLY A 363 -37.46 -20.08 -6.27
N PHE A 364 -36.42 -20.64 -5.63
CA PHE A 364 -35.14 -19.96 -5.41
C PHE A 364 -34.51 -19.43 -6.70
N TRP A 365 -34.48 -20.24 -7.76
CA TRP A 365 -33.89 -19.85 -9.04
C TRP A 365 -34.69 -18.77 -9.79
N ALA A 366 -36.00 -18.70 -9.59
CA ALA A 366 -36.82 -17.62 -10.15
C ALA A 366 -36.56 -16.29 -9.44
N ALA A 367 -36.30 -16.32 -8.12
CA ALA A 367 -36.06 -15.12 -7.33
C ALA A 367 -34.60 -14.65 -7.33
N HIS A 368 -33.64 -15.57 -7.36
CA HIS A 368 -32.21 -15.28 -7.12
C HIS A 368 -31.29 -15.79 -8.23
N GLY A 369 -31.82 -16.47 -9.25
CA GLY A 369 -31.02 -17.08 -10.31
C GLY A 369 -30.17 -16.08 -11.08
N VAL A 370 -30.68 -14.88 -11.37
CA VAL A 370 -29.91 -13.82 -12.06
C VAL A 370 -28.74 -13.33 -11.21
N HIS A 371 -28.92 -13.19 -9.89
CA HIS A 371 -27.85 -12.77 -8.98
C HIS A 371 -26.73 -13.81 -8.90
N VAL A 372 -27.09 -15.09 -8.72
CA VAL A 372 -26.10 -16.17 -8.67
C VAL A 372 -25.38 -16.32 -10.02
N ALA A 373 -26.13 -16.30 -11.11
CA ALA A 373 -25.59 -16.46 -12.45
C ALA A 373 -24.66 -15.32 -12.86
N SER A 374 -25.03 -14.07 -12.56
CA SER A 374 -24.18 -12.91 -12.85
C SER A 374 -22.90 -12.87 -12.02
N ALA A 375 -22.96 -13.20 -10.72
CA ALA A 375 -21.76 -13.26 -9.91
C ALA A 375 -20.77 -14.31 -10.44
N LEU A 376 -21.26 -15.49 -10.82
CA LEU A 376 -20.42 -16.55 -11.38
C LEU A 376 -19.91 -16.21 -12.80
N GLU A 377 -20.74 -15.58 -13.64
CA GLU A 377 -20.35 -15.10 -14.96
C GLU A 377 -19.21 -14.08 -14.90
N MET A 378 -19.33 -13.08 -14.02
CA MET A 378 -18.31 -12.06 -13.83
C MET A 378 -17.00 -12.65 -13.28
N LEU A 379 -17.07 -13.60 -12.33
CA LEU A 379 -15.87 -14.32 -11.89
C LEU A 379 -15.19 -15.07 -13.03
N LEU A 380 -15.96 -15.80 -13.83
CA LEU A 380 -15.45 -16.55 -14.98
C LEU A 380 -14.83 -15.64 -16.04
N LEU A 381 -15.46 -14.51 -16.37
CA LEU A 381 -14.88 -13.53 -17.29
C LEU A 381 -13.59 -12.91 -16.73
N SER A 382 -13.53 -12.60 -15.44
CA SER A 382 -12.31 -12.09 -14.80
C SER A 382 -11.15 -13.10 -14.92
N PHE A 383 -11.40 -14.40 -14.73
CA PHE A 383 -10.40 -15.44 -14.97
C PHE A 383 -10.04 -15.58 -16.45
N GLY A 384 -11.02 -15.48 -17.34
CA GLY A 384 -10.78 -15.52 -18.78
C GLY A 384 -9.89 -14.37 -19.28
N PHE A 385 -10.01 -13.19 -18.68
CA PHE A 385 -9.13 -12.05 -18.99
C PHE A 385 -7.69 -12.31 -18.54
N ALA A 386 -7.49 -12.90 -17.36
CA ALA A 386 -6.17 -13.30 -16.89
C ALA A 386 -5.52 -14.35 -17.82
N ASP A 387 -6.29 -15.37 -18.23
CA ASP A 387 -5.82 -16.39 -19.17
C ASP A 387 -5.45 -15.79 -20.54
N ARG A 388 -6.26 -14.86 -21.05
CA ARG A 388 -5.98 -14.11 -22.28
C ARG A 388 -4.64 -13.37 -22.22
N ILE A 389 -4.32 -12.73 -21.09
CA ILE A 389 -3.06 -11.98 -20.94
C ILE A 389 -1.88 -12.91 -20.80
N ASN A 390 -2.03 -14.01 -20.06
CA ASN A 390 -1.00 -15.03 -19.96
C ASN A 390 -0.69 -15.63 -21.34
N LEU A 391 -1.72 -15.87 -22.16
CA LEU A 391 -1.55 -16.31 -23.55
C LEU A 391 -0.81 -15.25 -24.38
N ALA A 392 -1.24 -13.99 -24.32
CA ALA A 392 -0.61 -12.90 -25.07
C ALA A 392 0.87 -12.67 -24.67
N LYS A 393 1.18 -12.82 -23.38
CA LYS A 393 2.55 -12.75 -22.86
C LYS A 393 3.41 -13.89 -23.44
N ARG A 394 2.88 -15.10 -23.45
CA ARG A 394 3.57 -16.28 -23.99
C ARG A 394 3.79 -16.20 -25.50
N ASP A 395 2.81 -15.71 -26.25
CA ASP A 395 2.96 -15.47 -27.69
C ASP A 395 4.07 -14.42 -27.97
N LYS A 396 4.18 -13.40 -27.12
CA LYS A 396 5.23 -12.38 -27.20
C LYS A 396 6.61 -12.95 -26.89
N GLU A 397 6.72 -13.80 -25.87
CA GLU A 397 7.96 -14.52 -25.51
C GLU A 397 8.42 -15.42 -26.66
N LEU A 398 7.53 -16.23 -27.24
CA LEU A 398 7.84 -17.08 -28.40
C LEU A 398 8.26 -16.27 -29.62
N ALA A 399 7.60 -15.13 -29.89
CA ALA A 399 7.99 -14.24 -30.98
C ALA A 399 9.38 -13.63 -30.75
N GLN A 400 9.72 -13.31 -29.50
CA GLN A 400 11.03 -12.78 -29.11
C GLN A 400 12.14 -13.84 -29.23
N GLU A 401 11.85 -15.09 -28.82
CA GLU A 401 12.76 -16.22 -29.01
C GLU A 401 13.03 -16.50 -30.49
N ALA A 402 11.98 -16.53 -31.32
CA ALA A 402 12.11 -16.72 -32.76
C ALA A 402 12.91 -15.60 -33.43
N ALA A 403 12.70 -14.35 -33.01
CA ALA A 403 13.49 -13.21 -33.51
C ALA A 403 14.96 -13.31 -33.10
N MET A 404 15.25 -13.77 -31.88
CA MET A 404 16.61 -13.95 -31.39
C MET A 404 17.34 -15.09 -32.10
N GLN A 405 16.64 -16.19 -32.42
CA GLN A 405 17.18 -17.28 -33.24
C GLN A 405 17.50 -16.82 -34.67
N ALA A 406 16.59 -16.08 -35.31
CA ALA A 406 16.83 -15.52 -36.63
C ALA A 406 18.03 -14.56 -36.66
N LEU A 407 18.24 -13.78 -35.60
CA LEU A 407 19.41 -12.91 -35.45
C LEU A 407 20.72 -13.71 -35.35
N GLN A 408 20.73 -14.77 -34.53
CA GLN A 408 21.89 -15.65 -34.39
C GLN A 408 22.24 -16.39 -35.68
N GLU A 409 21.24 -16.86 -36.43
CA GLU A 409 21.45 -17.48 -37.74
C GLU A 409 22.06 -16.47 -38.75
N LYS A 410 21.59 -15.22 -38.72
CA LYS A 410 22.11 -14.14 -39.57
C LYS A 410 23.55 -13.75 -39.21
N GLU A 411 23.88 -13.68 -37.91
CA GLU A 411 25.26 -13.44 -37.45
C GLU A 411 26.21 -14.58 -37.84
N ALA A 412 25.76 -15.84 -37.72
CA ALA A 412 26.53 -17.00 -38.16
C ALA A 412 26.79 -16.98 -39.67
N ALA A 413 25.78 -16.65 -40.48
CA ALA A 413 25.91 -16.51 -41.92
C ALA A 413 26.85 -15.34 -42.31
N GLN A 414 26.78 -14.20 -41.63
CA GLN A 414 27.70 -13.07 -41.86
C GLN A 414 29.14 -13.42 -41.50
N SER A 415 29.35 -14.13 -40.40
CA SER A 415 30.69 -14.59 -39.98
C SER A 415 31.30 -15.53 -41.04
N GLN A 416 30.52 -16.46 -41.58
CA GLN A 416 30.95 -17.36 -42.66
C GLN A 416 31.25 -16.62 -43.97
N ALA A 417 30.41 -15.64 -44.34
CA ALA A 417 30.64 -14.82 -45.53
C ALA A 417 31.91 -13.96 -45.42
N LEU A 418 32.21 -13.43 -44.22
CA LEU A 418 33.42 -12.64 -43.96
C LEU A 418 34.69 -13.49 -44.09
N VAL A 419 34.63 -14.77 -43.69
CA VAL A 419 35.73 -15.73 -43.85
C VAL A 419 35.96 -16.03 -45.34
N ALA A 420 34.90 -16.31 -46.10
CA ALA A 420 34.99 -16.54 -47.55
C ALA A 420 35.51 -15.31 -48.32
N LEU A 421 35.15 -14.10 -47.88
CA LEU A 421 35.64 -12.84 -48.45
C LEU A 421 37.16 -12.65 -48.23
N ARG A 422 37.66 -13.04 -47.04
CA ARG A 422 39.10 -12.98 -46.75
C ARG A 422 39.91 -14.00 -47.56
N GLU A 423 39.33 -15.15 -47.87
CA GLU A 423 39.94 -16.15 -48.74
C GLU A 423 40.00 -15.69 -50.20
N THR A 424 38.94 -15.04 -50.68
CA THR A 424 38.90 -14.44 -52.04
C THR A 424 39.79 -13.20 -52.16
N GLN A 425 39.90 -12.35 -51.13
CA GLN A 425 40.87 -11.24 -51.10
C GLN A 425 42.32 -11.74 -51.17
N ARG A 426 42.66 -12.81 -50.45
CA ARG A 426 43.97 -13.45 -50.55
C ARG A 426 44.22 -14.05 -51.94
N ALA A 427 43.21 -14.61 -52.58
CA ALA A 427 43.31 -15.11 -53.95
C ALA A 427 43.47 -13.96 -54.98
N GLN A 428 42.87 -12.80 -54.72
CA GLN A 428 42.97 -11.60 -55.57
C GLN A 428 44.31 -10.87 -55.41
N GLU A 429 44.88 -10.79 -54.20
CA GLU A 429 46.23 -10.22 -53.97
C GLU A 429 47.31 -10.98 -54.76
N VAL A 430 47.12 -12.29 -54.98
CA VAL A 430 48.02 -13.12 -55.79
C VAL A 430 47.75 -12.96 -57.30
N ALA A 431 46.52 -12.60 -57.70
CA ALA A 431 46.15 -12.37 -59.09
C ALA A 431 46.53 -10.97 -59.61
N LEU A 432 46.80 -10.02 -58.72
CA LEU A 432 47.08 -8.61 -59.04
C LEU A 432 48.55 -8.35 -59.46
N VAL A 433 49.12 -9.22 -60.30
CA VAL A 433 50.42 -8.99 -60.96
C VAL A 433 50.29 -8.93 -62.49
N VAL A 434 49.11 -9.20 -63.08
CA VAL A 434 48.95 -9.17 -64.55
C VAL A 434 47.69 -8.41 -64.98
N SER A 435 47.94 -7.15 -65.36
CA SER A 435 47.34 -6.31 -66.41
C SER A 435 45.82 -6.24 -66.66
N ARG A 436 45.34 -4.98 -66.70
CA ARG A 436 44.45 -4.34 -67.69
C ARG A 436 43.29 -5.15 -68.29
N GLU A 437 42.08 -4.91 -67.78
CA GLU A 437 40.81 -4.85 -68.52
C GLU A 437 39.75 -4.18 -67.60
N ASN A 438 39.65 -2.85 -67.66
CA ASN A 438 39.21 -2.04 -66.51
C ASN A 438 37.88 -1.29 -66.66
N GLU A 439 36.93 -1.77 -67.49
CA GLU A 439 35.62 -1.07 -67.63
C GLU A 439 34.41 -1.93 -67.26
N GLU A 440 34.34 -3.22 -67.63
CA GLU A 440 33.26 -4.11 -67.17
C GLU A 440 33.36 -4.50 -65.68
N LEU A 441 34.57 -4.48 -65.12
CA LEU A 441 34.83 -4.71 -63.69
C LEU A 441 34.35 -3.54 -62.82
N GLN A 442 34.37 -2.32 -63.36
CA GLN A 442 34.01 -1.12 -62.62
C GLN A 442 32.48 -1.00 -62.43
N GLU A 443 31.69 -1.45 -63.41
CA GLU A 443 30.24 -1.55 -63.29
C GLU A 443 29.80 -2.68 -62.33
N ARG A 444 30.45 -3.85 -62.39
CA ARG A 444 30.19 -4.94 -61.42
C ARG A 444 30.59 -4.54 -60.00
N ALA A 445 31.73 -3.87 -59.83
CA ALA A 445 32.17 -3.34 -58.55
C ALA A 445 31.23 -2.26 -58.00
N ASN A 446 30.72 -1.36 -58.87
CA ASN A 446 29.72 -0.37 -58.47
C ASN A 446 28.39 -0.99 -58.08
N HIS A 447 27.96 -2.07 -58.76
CA HIS A 447 26.73 -2.78 -58.40
C HIS A 447 26.86 -3.55 -57.08
N GLU A 448 28.00 -4.20 -56.83
CA GLU A 448 28.32 -4.82 -55.53
C GLU A 448 28.44 -3.77 -54.41
N LEU A 449 29.03 -2.60 -54.68
CA LEU A 449 29.09 -1.49 -53.73
C LEU A 449 27.71 -0.97 -53.37
N ALA A 450 26.79 -0.88 -54.33
CA ALA A 450 25.42 -0.46 -54.09
C ALA A 450 24.63 -1.50 -53.27
N GLU A 451 24.80 -2.79 -53.55
CA GLU A 451 24.20 -3.87 -52.76
C GLU A 451 24.74 -3.90 -51.32
N ARG A 452 26.06 -3.80 -51.15
CA ARG A 452 26.68 -3.71 -49.82
C ARG A 452 26.26 -2.48 -49.05
N ALA A 453 26.14 -1.32 -49.70
CA ALA A 453 25.64 -0.11 -49.07
C ALA A 453 24.19 -0.29 -48.58
N ALA A 454 23.33 -0.94 -49.38
CA ALA A 454 21.96 -1.24 -48.99
C ALA A 454 21.85 -2.26 -47.85
N GLU A 455 22.75 -3.25 -47.79
CA GLU A 455 22.85 -4.19 -46.67
C GLU A 455 23.33 -3.52 -45.39
N LEU A 456 24.37 -2.68 -45.48
CA LEU A 456 24.90 -1.93 -44.34
C LEU A 456 23.86 -0.97 -43.77
N GLN A 457 23.07 -0.35 -44.64
CA GLN A 457 22.01 0.58 -44.24
C GLN A 457 20.84 -0.15 -43.56
N ARG A 458 20.51 -1.37 -43.98
CA ARG A 458 19.54 -2.24 -43.28
C ARG A 458 20.07 -2.70 -41.93
N ALA A 459 21.32 -3.15 -41.86
CA ALA A 459 21.97 -3.55 -40.60
C ALA A 459 22.07 -2.39 -39.61
N TYR A 460 22.37 -1.18 -40.08
CA TYR A 460 22.37 0.04 -39.26
C TYR A 460 20.97 0.35 -38.71
N HIS A 461 19.92 0.16 -39.51
CA HIS A 461 18.54 0.37 -39.09
C HIS A 461 18.09 -0.64 -38.03
N GLU A 462 18.40 -1.93 -38.21
CA GLU A 462 18.12 -2.99 -37.23
C GLU A 462 18.87 -2.75 -35.91
N LEU A 463 20.14 -2.34 -35.97
CA LEU A 463 20.92 -1.98 -34.78
C LEU A 463 20.31 -0.78 -34.04
N HIS A 464 19.83 0.23 -34.78
CA HIS A 464 19.16 1.40 -34.19
C HIS A 464 17.84 1.03 -33.50
N GLU A 465 17.03 0.14 -34.08
CA GLU A 465 15.81 -0.35 -33.44
C GLU A 465 16.11 -1.18 -32.19
N SER A 466 17.14 -2.04 -32.23
CA SER A 466 17.60 -2.82 -31.06
C SER A 466 18.09 -1.90 -29.92
N ILE A 467 18.91 -0.90 -30.23
CA ILE A 467 19.36 0.10 -29.27
C ILE A 467 18.16 0.86 -28.68
N ARG A 468 17.19 1.25 -29.51
CA ARG A 468 15.99 1.99 -29.06
C ARG A 468 15.09 1.15 -28.15
N THR A 469 14.89 -0.13 -28.47
CA THR A 469 14.11 -1.05 -27.62
C THR A 469 14.82 -1.35 -26.30
N SER A 470 16.15 -1.52 -26.32
CA SER A 470 16.98 -1.69 -25.13
C SER A 470 16.93 -0.46 -24.21
N HIS A 471 17.07 0.75 -24.79
CA HIS A 471 16.89 2.00 -24.05
C HIS A 471 15.49 2.10 -23.45
N HIS A 472 14.44 1.73 -24.19
CA HIS A 472 13.08 1.77 -23.66
C HIS A 472 12.85 0.77 -22.52
N LEU A 473 13.47 -0.41 -22.57
CA LEU A 473 13.43 -1.40 -21.49
C LEU A 473 14.20 -0.93 -20.26
N GLN A 474 15.37 -0.32 -20.45
CA GLN A 474 16.14 0.29 -19.36
C GLN A 474 15.37 1.45 -18.73
N GLU A 475 14.72 2.30 -19.52
CA GLU A 475 13.85 3.36 -19.01
C GLU A 475 12.70 2.80 -18.18
N LEU A 476 12.05 1.71 -18.62
CA LEU A 476 10.99 1.05 -17.86
C LEU A 476 11.50 0.46 -16.55
N ASP A 477 12.68 -0.15 -16.55
CA ASP A 477 13.28 -0.74 -15.35
C ASP A 477 13.75 0.33 -14.34
N GLU A 478 14.32 1.43 -14.83
CA GLU A 478 14.61 2.61 -14.01
C GLU A 478 13.34 3.22 -13.41
N LEU A 479 12.28 3.37 -14.22
CA LEU A 479 11.00 3.90 -13.75
C LEU A 479 10.36 2.97 -12.72
N LYS A 480 10.46 1.65 -12.91
CA LYS A 480 9.99 0.64 -11.95
C LYS A 480 10.75 0.78 -10.62
N THR A 481 12.07 0.87 -10.67
CA THR A 481 12.90 1.03 -9.46
C THR A 481 12.67 2.36 -8.74
N LYS A 482 12.54 3.47 -9.49
CA LYS A 482 12.16 4.79 -8.96
C LYS A 482 10.78 4.73 -8.29
N LEU A 483 9.80 4.07 -8.92
CA LEU A 483 8.46 3.87 -8.36
C LEU A 483 8.52 3.10 -7.03
N PHE A 484 9.22 1.97 -6.97
CA PHE A 484 9.32 1.19 -5.72
C PHE A 484 10.05 1.94 -4.60
N THR A 485 11.09 2.69 -4.96
CA THR A 485 11.78 3.55 -3.99
C THR A 485 10.84 4.62 -3.45
N ASN A 486 10.11 5.32 -4.30
CA ASN A 486 9.16 6.36 -3.89
C ASN A 486 8.01 5.78 -3.05
N ILE A 487 7.46 4.63 -3.45
CA ILE A 487 6.42 3.93 -2.68
C ILE A 487 6.94 3.53 -1.28
N SER A 488 8.20 3.13 -1.15
CA SER A 488 8.81 2.86 0.17
C SER A 488 8.69 4.07 1.10
N HIS A 489 9.07 5.24 0.58
CA HIS A 489 9.04 6.48 1.34
C HIS A 489 7.60 6.87 1.69
N GLU A 490 6.68 6.85 0.72
CA GLU A 490 5.28 7.20 0.94
C GLU A 490 4.55 6.28 1.92
N LEU A 491 4.97 5.02 2.05
CA LEU A 491 4.39 4.08 3.01
C LEU A 491 5.05 4.15 4.40
N ARG A 492 6.35 4.45 4.48
CA ARG A 492 7.09 4.48 5.75
C ARG A 492 6.75 5.72 6.58
N THR A 493 6.46 6.85 5.93
CA THR A 493 6.05 8.09 6.60
C THR A 493 4.76 7.95 7.41
N PRO A 494 3.61 7.50 6.84
CA PRO A 494 2.39 7.29 7.62
C PRO A 494 2.57 6.19 8.67
N LEU A 495 3.40 5.17 8.42
CA LEU A 495 3.70 4.15 9.43
C LEU A 495 4.50 4.69 10.61
N THR A 496 5.41 5.64 10.39
CA THR A 496 6.14 6.32 11.48
C THR A 496 5.18 7.12 12.35
N LEU A 497 4.21 7.79 11.73
CA LEU A 497 3.16 8.55 12.42
C LEU A 497 2.10 7.67 13.11
N ILE A 498 2.12 6.35 12.92
CA ILE A 498 1.27 5.39 13.62
C ILE A 498 2.06 4.66 14.72
N ILE A 499 3.24 4.14 14.37
CA ILE A 499 4.07 3.30 15.25
C ILE A 499 4.60 4.12 16.42
N SER A 500 5.25 5.25 16.16
CA SER A 500 5.95 6.01 17.20
C SER A 500 4.98 6.61 18.24
N PRO A 501 3.81 7.17 17.87
CA PRO A 501 2.80 7.59 18.86
C PRO A 501 2.19 6.43 19.65
N LEU A 502 1.93 5.27 19.02
CA LEU A 502 1.42 4.09 19.73
C LEU A 502 2.44 3.53 20.73
N GLU A 503 3.72 3.53 20.37
CA GLU A 503 4.80 3.16 21.29
C GLU A 503 4.88 4.11 22.49
N GLN A 504 4.75 5.42 22.23
CA GLN A 504 4.72 6.43 23.29
C GLN A 504 3.53 6.22 24.24
N LEU A 505 2.31 6.07 23.70
CA LEU A 505 1.10 5.83 24.51
C LEU A 505 1.20 4.55 25.35
N LEU A 506 1.75 3.47 24.78
CA LEU A 506 1.99 2.23 25.50
C LEU A 506 3.09 2.35 26.56
N SER A 507 4.10 3.20 26.34
CA SER A 507 5.16 3.48 27.32
C SER A 507 4.65 4.34 28.48
N GLU A 508 3.91 5.42 28.20
CA GLU A 508 3.31 6.31 29.21
C GLU A 508 2.29 5.55 30.08
N ALA A 509 1.47 4.70 29.46
CA ALA A 509 0.50 3.89 30.18
C ALA A 509 1.12 2.81 31.10
N ARG A 510 2.39 2.43 30.87
CA ARG A 510 3.14 1.56 31.81
C ARG A 510 3.62 2.32 33.05
N HIS A 511 3.73 3.65 32.99
CA HIS A 511 4.18 4.48 34.09
C HIS A 511 3.02 5.09 34.92
N THR A 512 1.80 5.12 34.38
CA THR A 512 0.60 5.57 35.11
C THR A 512 -0.17 4.40 35.72
N THR A 513 -0.24 4.33 37.04
CA THR A 513 -0.84 3.22 37.82
C THR A 513 -2.37 3.15 37.80
N ASP A 514 -3.06 4.16 37.24
CA ASP A 514 -4.50 4.37 37.49
C ASP A 514 -5.47 3.87 36.40
N ALA A 515 -5.00 3.40 35.23
CA ALA A 515 -5.88 2.83 34.21
C ALA A 515 -5.22 1.70 33.39
N PRO A 516 -5.93 0.56 33.16
CA PRO A 516 -5.42 -0.49 32.28
C PRO A 516 -5.31 0.06 30.85
N THR A 517 -4.15 -0.14 30.24
CA THR A 517 -3.91 0.26 28.85
C THR A 517 -4.87 -0.47 27.93
N PRO A 518 -5.59 0.21 27.00
CA PRO A 518 -6.49 -0.46 26.08
C PRO A 518 -5.72 -1.53 25.27
N PRO A 519 -6.14 -2.81 25.28
CA PRO A 519 -5.47 -3.87 24.51
C PRO A 519 -5.45 -3.60 23.00
N GLU A 520 -6.33 -2.72 22.52
CA GLU A 520 -6.40 -2.24 21.14
C GLU A 520 -5.12 -1.53 20.70
N TYR A 521 -4.43 -0.79 21.56
CA TYR A 521 -3.20 -0.07 21.20
C TYR A 521 -2.04 -1.02 20.90
N ALA A 522 -1.90 -2.09 21.69
CA ALA A 522 -0.92 -3.14 21.44
C ALA A 522 -1.23 -3.90 20.13
N LEU A 523 -2.52 -4.11 19.84
CA LEU A 523 -2.97 -4.71 18.57
C LEU A 523 -2.68 -3.80 17.37
N MET A 524 -2.95 -2.51 17.47
CA MET A 524 -2.67 -1.53 16.41
C MET A 524 -1.17 -1.45 16.13
N LEU A 525 -0.34 -1.39 17.17
CA LEU A 525 1.12 -1.34 17.05
C LEU A 525 1.67 -2.61 16.38
N ARG A 526 1.17 -3.79 16.77
CA ARG A 526 1.54 -5.07 16.15
C ARG A 526 1.20 -5.09 14.65
N ASN A 527 0.03 -4.58 14.26
CA ASN A 527 -0.37 -4.52 12.86
C ASN A 527 0.45 -3.49 12.06
N ALA A 528 0.75 -2.33 12.63
CA ALA A 528 1.58 -1.32 11.99
C ALA A 528 3.02 -1.81 11.77
N ARG A 529 3.63 -2.46 12.77
CA ARG A 529 4.95 -3.12 12.62
C ARG A 529 4.93 -4.24 11.58
N ARG A 530 3.86 -5.04 11.53
CA ARG A 530 3.69 -6.08 10.50
C ARG A 530 3.62 -5.47 9.10
N LEU A 531 2.89 -4.38 8.90
CA LEU A 531 2.85 -3.65 7.62
C LEU A 531 4.24 -3.15 7.22
N LEU A 532 4.97 -2.54 8.15
CA LEU A 532 6.34 -2.08 7.90
C LEU A 532 7.26 -3.22 7.45
N GLN A 533 7.18 -4.37 8.13
CA GLN A 533 7.95 -5.56 7.77
C GLN A 533 7.60 -6.06 6.36
N LEU A 534 6.32 -6.08 5.99
CA LEU A 534 5.87 -6.48 4.66
C LEU A 534 6.39 -5.54 3.57
N ILE A 535 6.36 -4.24 3.83
CA ILE A 535 6.89 -3.22 2.91
C ILE A 535 8.40 -3.41 2.73
N ASN A 536 9.15 -3.57 3.83
CA ASN A 536 10.59 -3.81 3.75
C ASN A 536 10.92 -5.08 2.95
N GLN A 537 10.18 -6.17 3.16
CA GLN A 537 10.35 -7.41 2.39
C GLN A 537 10.07 -7.22 0.89
N LEU A 538 9.02 -6.48 0.54
CA LEU A 538 8.70 -6.19 -0.86
C LEU A 538 9.81 -5.37 -1.53
N LEU A 539 10.42 -4.45 -0.80
CA LEU A 539 11.49 -3.60 -1.30
C LEU A 539 12.82 -4.35 -1.44
N ASP A 540 13.13 -5.23 -0.50
CA ASP A 540 14.30 -6.10 -0.61
C ASP A 540 14.18 -6.97 -1.89
N VAL A 541 12.98 -7.48 -2.21
CA VAL A 541 12.72 -8.19 -3.47
C VAL A 541 12.87 -7.29 -4.69
N ALA A 542 12.31 -6.08 -4.66
CA ALA A 542 12.43 -5.14 -5.78
C ALA A 542 13.90 -4.76 -6.07
N ARG A 543 14.72 -4.60 -5.02
CA ARG A 543 16.16 -4.33 -5.13
C ARG A 543 16.94 -5.51 -5.70
N LEU A 544 16.58 -6.73 -5.30
CA LEU A 544 17.14 -7.96 -5.86
C LEU A 544 16.85 -8.07 -7.36
N GLU A 545 15.61 -7.81 -7.79
CA GLU A 545 15.25 -7.84 -9.23
C GLU A 545 16.03 -6.81 -10.06
N ALA A 546 16.29 -5.63 -9.48
CA ALA A 546 17.03 -4.57 -10.15
C ALA A 546 18.56 -4.79 -10.11
N GLY A 547 19.05 -5.88 -9.51
CA GLY A 547 20.49 -6.14 -9.33
C GLY A 547 21.19 -5.14 -8.41
N GLN A 548 20.44 -4.39 -7.59
CA GLN A 548 20.95 -3.30 -6.75
C GLN A 548 21.35 -3.73 -5.33
N MET A 549 21.11 -4.98 -4.96
CA MET A 549 21.59 -5.56 -3.71
C MET A 549 23.00 -6.10 -3.95
N HIS A 550 23.98 -5.65 -3.15
CA HIS A 550 25.38 -6.04 -3.27
C HIS A 550 25.82 -6.71 -1.98
N LEU A 551 26.71 -7.69 -2.09
CA LEU A 551 27.28 -8.38 -0.94
C LEU A 551 28.42 -7.54 -0.35
N ALA A 552 28.38 -7.28 0.96
CA ALA A 552 29.47 -6.64 1.70
C ALA A 552 30.05 -7.64 2.71
N ALA A 553 30.76 -8.65 2.22
CA ALA A 553 31.24 -9.75 3.04
C ALA A 553 32.44 -9.34 3.91
N ALA A 554 32.38 -9.70 5.19
CA ALA A 554 33.45 -9.51 6.17
C ALA A 554 33.71 -10.82 6.96
N PRO A 555 34.94 -11.08 7.42
CA PRO A 555 35.22 -12.23 8.27
C PRO A 555 34.45 -12.11 9.58
N THR A 556 33.54 -13.07 9.81
CA THR A 556 32.58 -13.03 10.92
C THR A 556 32.54 -14.38 11.62
N ASP A 557 32.50 -14.37 12.96
CA ASP A 557 32.23 -15.58 13.75
C ASP A 557 30.75 -15.96 13.66
N MET A 558 30.47 -16.97 12.84
CA MET A 558 29.13 -17.46 12.59
C MET A 558 28.53 -18.18 13.82
N VAL A 559 29.36 -18.80 14.68
CA VAL A 559 28.88 -19.45 15.91
C VAL A 559 28.31 -18.41 16.86
N ARG A 560 29.04 -17.30 17.06
CA ARG A 560 28.57 -16.19 17.90
C ARG A 560 27.31 -15.56 17.33
N THR A 561 27.28 -15.30 16.03
CA THR A 561 26.15 -14.66 15.34
C THR A 561 24.88 -15.50 15.45
N VAL A 562 24.96 -16.80 15.15
CA VAL A 562 23.80 -17.71 15.27
C VAL A 562 23.34 -17.84 16.72
N ARG A 563 24.28 -17.91 17.69
CA ARG A 563 23.92 -17.97 19.12
C ARG A 563 23.14 -16.75 19.57
N THR A 564 23.62 -15.54 19.23
CA THR A 564 22.93 -14.28 19.54
C THR A 564 21.56 -14.23 18.84
N GLY A 565 21.49 -14.64 17.58
CA GLY A 565 20.25 -14.72 16.82
C GLY A 565 19.22 -15.64 17.48
N VAL A 566 19.60 -16.88 17.86
CA VAL A 566 18.69 -17.83 18.51
C VAL A 566 18.18 -17.30 19.86
N SER A 567 19.04 -16.70 20.67
CA SER A 567 18.63 -16.16 21.98
C SER A 567 17.59 -15.04 21.87
N SER A 568 17.59 -14.26 20.78
CA SER A 568 16.55 -13.25 20.55
C SER A 568 15.13 -13.83 20.36
N PHE A 569 15.01 -15.12 20.04
CA PHE A 569 13.75 -15.82 19.83
C PHE A 569 13.27 -16.65 21.04
N GLU A 570 14.05 -16.74 22.13
CA GLU A 570 13.69 -17.53 23.32
C GLU A 570 12.35 -17.09 23.93
N SER A 571 12.14 -15.78 24.08
CA SER A 571 10.88 -15.24 24.62
C SER A 571 9.67 -15.56 23.73
N LEU A 572 9.87 -15.53 22.40
CA LEU A 572 8.82 -15.90 21.45
C LEU A 572 8.50 -17.39 21.52
N ALA A 573 9.52 -18.24 21.58
CA ALA A 573 9.36 -19.70 21.72
C ALA A 573 8.57 -20.07 22.98
N VAL A 574 8.89 -19.45 24.12
CA VAL A 574 8.12 -19.60 25.37
C VAL A 574 6.67 -19.17 25.19
N SER A 575 6.41 -18.04 24.54
CA SER A 575 5.04 -17.55 24.30
C SER A 575 4.22 -18.46 23.38
N CYS A 576 4.88 -19.18 22.46
CA CYS A 576 4.26 -20.17 21.58
C CYS A 576 4.16 -21.56 22.22
N GLY A 577 4.79 -21.78 23.39
CA GLY A 577 4.89 -23.09 24.03
C GLY A 577 5.75 -24.08 23.26
N VAL A 578 6.78 -23.62 22.54
CA VAL A 578 7.67 -24.44 21.71
C VAL A 578 9.07 -24.46 22.32
N GLY A 579 9.71 -25.63 22.39
CA GLY A 579 11.11 -25.75 22.82
C GLY A 579 12.06 -25.21 21.75
N LEU A 580 13.00 -24.34 22.11
CA LEU A 580 14.02 -23.83 21.20
C LEU A 580 15.41 -24.19 21.73
N ARG A 581 16.24 -24.85 20.91
CA ARG A 581 17.61 -25.22 21.29
C ARG A 581 18.62 -24.95 20.19
N PHE A 582 19.83 -24.56 20.60
CA PHE A 582 20.98 -24.38 19.71
C PHE A 582 22.06 -25.40 20.02
N GLU A 583 22.49 -26.15 19.00
CA GLU A 583 23.50 -27.21 19.10
C GLU A 583 24.67 -26.93 18.15
N THR A 584 25.89 -26.93 18.69
CA THR A 584 27.10 -26.92 17.85
C THR A 584 28.25 -27.62 18.56
N LYS A 585 29.15 -28.22 17.78
CA LYS A 585 30.42 -28.79 18.25
C LYS A 585 31.60 -27.83 18.05
N LEU A 586 31.35 -26.66 17.46
CA LEU A 586 32.37 -25.67 17.11
C LEU A 586 32.36 -24.54 18.15
N GLU A 587 33.53 -24.10 18.60
CA GLU A 587 33.67 -22.95 19.49
C GLU A 587 33.59 -21.63 18.72
N ASN A 588 34.21 -21.57 17.55
CA ASN A 588 34.22 -20.45 16.61
C ASN A 588 34.24 -21.00 15.19
N LEU A 589 33.55 -20.34 14.26
CA LEU A 589 33.61 -20.62 12.82
C LEU A 589 33.64 -19.30 12.06
N GLU A 590 34.82 -18.93 11.55
CA GLU A 590 34.99 -17.73 10.73
C GLU A 590 34.47 -17.98 9.31
N VAL A 591 33.53 -17.15 8.88
CA VAL A 591 32.91 -17.17 7.55
C VAL A 591 32.89 -15.75 6.99
N TYR A 592 33.17 -15.58 5.70
CA TYR A 592 32.99 -14.31 5.02
C TYR A 592 31.51 -14.14 4.69
N LEU A 593 30.81 -13.29 5.43
CA LEU A 593 29.38 -13.03 5.24
C LEU A 593 29.05 -11.56 5.49
N ASP A 594 27.91 -11.13 4.97
CA ASP A 594 27.27 -9.86 5.31
C ASP A 594 26.34 -10.11 6.50
N ALA A 595 26.65 -9.52 7.65
CA ALA A 595 25.95 -9.79 8.92
C ALA A 595 24.45 -9.44 8.85
N ASP A 596 24.09 -8.32 8.22
CA ASP A 596 22.70 -7.88 8.10
C ASP A 596 21.89 -8.83 7.21
N GLN A 597 22.48 -9.25 6.08
CA GLN A 597 21.84 -10.21 5.19
C GLN A 597 21.72 -11.60 5.84
N PHE A 598 22.72 -12.01 6.60
CA PHE A 598 22.71 -13.27 7.32
C PHE A 598 21.67 -13.29 8.45
N ASP A 599 21.49 -12.20 9.19
CA ASP A 599 20.43 -12.07 10.19
C ASP A 599 19.05 -12.21 9.56
N LYS A 600 18.83 -11.61 8.38
CA LYS A 600 17.59 -11.80 7.61
C LYS A 600 17.36 -13.27 7.25
N ILE A 601 18.42 -14.00 6.88
CA ILE A 601 18.32 -15.44 6.60
C ILE A 601 17.88 -16.19 7.86
N LEU A 602 18.60 -16.01 8.97
CA LEU A 602 18.35 -16.72 10.22
C LEU A 602 16.96 -16.42 10.79
N TYR A 603 16.54 -15.15 10.80
CA TYR A 603 15.28 -14.71 11.40
C TYR A 603 14.06 -15.18 10.61
N ASN A 604 14.15 -15.25 9.27
CA ASN A 604 13.06 -15.78 8.45
C ASN A 604 12.90 -17.30 8.67
N LEU A 605 14.00 -18.05 8.79
CA LEU A 605 13.95 -19.49 9.04
C LEU A 605 13.41 -19.80 10.45
N LEU A 606 13.94 -19.13 11.49
CA LEU A 606 13.48 -19.27 12.87
C LEU A 606 12.02 -18.85 13.06
N GLY A 607 11.65 -17.70 12.47
CA GLY A 607 10.28 -17.20 12.52
C GLY A 607 9.28 -18.16 11.86
N ASN A 608 9.65 -18.79 10.74
CA ASN A 608 8.82 -19.83 10.12
C ASN A 608 8.73 -21.09 10.98
N ALA A 609 9.86 -21.59 11.49
CA ALA A 609 9.89 -22.77 12.35
C ALA A 609 8.95 -22.60 13.57
N LEU A 610 9.14 -21.54 14.36
CA LEU A 610 8.32 -21.28 15.56
C LEU A 610 6.83 -21.04 15.26
N LYS A 611 6.53 -20.49 14.09
CA LYS A 611 5.15 -20.18 13.66
C LYS A 611 4.37 -21.43 13.24
N PHE A 612 5.04 -22.40 12.62
CA PHE A 612 4.41 -23.61 12.07
C PHE A 612 4.59 -24.85 12.96
N THR A 613 5.33 -24.73 14.06
CA THR A 613 5.37 -25.72 15.13
C THR A 613 4.22 -25.50 16.13
N PRO A 614 3.37 -26.52 16.41
CA PRO A 614 2.34 -26.42 17.43
C PRO A 614 2.94 -26.40 18.85
N ALA A 615 2.18 -25.89 19.82
CA ALA A 615 2.59 -25.89 21.23
C ALA A 615 2.92 -27.32 21.72
N GLY A 616 4.04 -27.49 22.42
CA GLY A 616 4.62 -28.76 22.83
C GLY A 616 5.63 -29.35 21.84
N GLY A 617 5.80 -28.76 20.66
CA GLY A 617 6.83 -29.14 19.70
C GLY A 617 8.21 -28.53 19.98
N GLU A 618 9.18 -28.80 19.11
CA GLU A 618 10.57 -28.40 19.26
C GLU A 618 11.17 -27.83 17.97
N VAL A 619 12.02 -26.82 18.12
CA VAL A 619 12.84 -26.22 17.07
C VAL A 619 14.32 -26.33 17.47
N VAL A 620 15.11 -26.96 16.61
CA VAL A 620 16.53 -27.25 16.81
C VAL A 620 17.33 -26.51 15.75
N VAL A 621 18.19 -25.59 16.18
CA VAL A 621 19.19 -24.96 15.31
C VAL A 621 20.52 -25.64 15.51
N SER A 622 21.11 -26.17 14.44
CA SER A 622 22.45 -26.73 14.50
C SER A 622 23.40 -26.08 13.51
N LEU A 623 24.64 -25.85 13.95
CA LEU A 623 25.70 -25.30 13.12
C LEU A 623 26.90 -26.23 13.12
N GLY A 624 27.39 -26.57 11.93
CA GLY A 624 28.57 -27.40 11.75
C GLY A 624 29.35 -27.06 10.48
N GLN A 625 30.45 -27.77 10.27
CA GLN A 625 31.32 -27.63 9.10
C GLN A 625 31.36 -28.96 8.35
N GLN A 626 31.08 -28.95 7.05
CA GLN A 626 31.12 -30.15 6.19
C GLN A 626 31.70 -29.79 4.82
N ALA A 627 32.66 -30.59 4.34
CA ALA A 627 33.22 -30.47 2.99
C ALA A 627 33.69 -29.04 2.58
N GLY A 628 34.28 -28.28 3.51
CA GLY A 628 34.74 -26.91 3.25
C GLY A 628 33.62 -25.84 3.23
N GLN A 629 32.43 -26.19 3.72
CA GLN A 629 31.28 -25.29 3.84
C GLN A 629 30.81 -25.20 5.31
N ALA A 630 30.29 -24.03 5.68
CA ALA A 630 29.50 -23.85 6.89
C ALA A 630 28.07 -24.32 6.63
N VAL A 631 27.54 -25.18 7.50
CA VAL A 631 26.21 -25.78 7.35
C VAL A 631 25.35 -25.42 8.55
N LEU A 632 24.37 -24.54 8.31
CA LEU A 632 23.32 -24.17 9.27
C LEU A 632 22.07 -25.01 8.98
N ARG A 633 21.55 -25.70 9.99
CA ARG A 633 20.27 -26.43 9.91
C ARG A 633 19.28 -25.86 10.91
N VAL A 634 18.07 -25.56 10.43
CA VAL A 634 16.92 -25.19 11.26
C VAL A 634 15.88 -26.28 11.08
N GLN A 635 15.71 -27.11 12.12
CA GLN A 635 14.79 -28.22 12.15
C GLN A 635 13.60 -27.91 13.08
N ASP A 636 12.40 -28.21 12.64
CA ASP A 636 11.16 -28.04 13.40
C ASP A 636 10.34 -29.33 13.41
N THR A 637 9.58 -29.57 14.47
CA THR A 637 8.60 -30.67 14.58
C THR A 637 7.18 -30.23 14.23
N GLY A 638 7.04 -29.30 13.28
CA GLY A 638 5.78 -28.71 12.88
C GLY A 638 4.93 -29.57 11.95
N VAL A 639 3.95 -28.95 11.30
CA VAL A 639 3.00 -29.63 10.41
C VAL A 639 3.64 -30.26 9.16
N GLY A 640 4.87 -29.88 8.83
CA GLY A 640 5.55 -30.30 7.62
C GLY A 640 4.94 -29.70 6.34
N ILE A 641 5.61 -29.95 5.22
CA ILE A 641 5.27 -29.40 3.89
C ILE A 641 4.89 -30.57 2.98
N PRO A 642 3.72 -30.53 2.31
CA PRO A 642 3.36 -31.55 1.33
C PRO A 642 4.39 -31.63 0.20
N ALA A 643 4.69 -32.84 -0.27
CA ALA A 643 5.74 -33.08 -1.27
C ALA A 643 5.53 -32.30 -2.58
N GLU A 644 4.28 -32.05 -2.96
CA GLU A 644 3.92 -31.25 -4.15
C GLU A 644 4.31 -29.77 -4.04
N HIS A 645 4.38 -29.23 -2.82
CA HIS A 645 4.68 -27.83 -2.56
C HIS A 645 6.17 -27.58 -2.26
N VAL A 646 6.93 -28.61 -1.87
CA VAL A 646 8.37 -28.50 -1.58
C VAL A 646 9.18 -27.79 -2.68
N PRO A 647 8.96 -28.04 -3.99
CA PRO A 647 9.68 -27.32 -5.04
C PRO A 647 9.30 -25.84 -5.15
N LEU A 648 8.09 -25.48 -4.71
CA LEU A 648 7.45 -24.18 -4.94
C LEU A 648 7.56 -23.25 -3.72
N ILE A 649 8.01 -23.72 -2.56
CA ILE A 649 8.05 -22.90 -1.33
C ILE A 649 9.02 -21.71 -1.40
N PHE A 650 9.97 -21.76 -2.34
CA PHE A 650 10.90 -20.67 -2.62
C PHE A 650 10.38 -19.73 -3.70
N ASP A 651 9.24 -20.04 -4.33
CA ASP A 651 8.61 -19.14 -5.29
C ASP A 651 7.90 -18.00 -4.56
N ARG A 652 7.94 -16.82 -5.16
CA ARG A 652 7.39 -15.61 -4.57
C ARG A 652 5.86 -15.69 -4.51
N PHE A 653 5.30 -15.27 -3.39
CA PHE A 653 3.85 -15.27 -3.11
C PHE A 653 3.22 -16.66 -3.04
N HIS A 654 4.00 -17.74 -3.14
CA HIS A 654 3.49 -19.09 -3.02
C HIS A 654 3.23 -19.42 -1.54
N GLN A 655 2.02 -19.91 -1.24
CA GLN A 655 1.59 -20.34 0.09
C GLN A 655 0.86 -21.68 -0.01
N VAL A 656 1.02 -22.52 1.01
CA VAL A 656 0.29 -23.80 1.10
C VAL A 656 -1.10 -23.52 1.67
N ASP A 657 -2.10 -23.51 0.78
CA ASP A 657 -3.52 -23.28 1.08
C ASP A 657 -4.14 -24.52 1.71
N ASP A 658 -4.00 -24.67 3.03
CA ASP A 658 -4.69 -25.71 3.77
C ASP A 658 -5.53 -25.16 4.93
N THR A 659 -6.60 -25.86 5.25
CA THR A 659 -7.65 -25.42 6.20
C THR A 659 -7.14 -25.11 7.62
N HIS A 660 -5.95 -25.61 7.98
CA HIS A 660 -5.26 -25.35 9.25
C HIS A 660 -4.27 -24.16 9.24
N THR A 661 -3.81 -23.67 8.08
CA THR A 661 -2.83 -22.57 7.96
C THR A 661 -3.44 -21.16 7.96
N ARG A 662 -4.78 -21.05 7.83
CA ARG A 662 -5.51 -19.77 7.78
C ARG A 662 -5.33 -18.87 9.01
N ARG A 663 -4.95 -19.41 10.18
CA ARG A 663 -4.67 -18.60 11.38
C ARG A 663 -3.32 -17.88 11.34
N HIS A 664 -2.40 -18.28 10.48
CA HIS A 664 -1.02 -17.80 10.48
C HIS A 664 -0.55 -17.41 9.05
N GLY A 665 -1.31 -16.56 8.34
CA GLY A 665 -0.95 -16.11 6.98
C GLY A 665 0.38 -15.33 6.94
N GLY A 666 1.35 -15.80 6.15
CA GLY A 666 2.58 -15.06 5.80
C GLY A 666 2.39 -14.23 4.53
N SER A 667 3.43 -13.56 4.04
CA SER A 667 3.42 -12.86 2.74
C SER A 667 3.79 -13.75 1.55
N GLY A 668 4.38 -14.93 1.80
CA GLY A 668 4.99 -15.76 0.76
C GLY A 668 6.28 -15.17 0.19
N ILE A 669 6.88 -14.16 0.85
CA ILE A 669 8.10 -13.48 0.38
C ILE A 669 9.36 -13.99 1.13
N GLY A 670 9.22 -14.35 2.40
CA GLY A 670 10.36 -14.62 3.29
C GLY A 670 11.32 -15.70 2.78
N LEU A 671 10.82 -16.87 2.37
CA LEU A 671 11.68 -17.96 1.88
C LEU A 671 12.33 -17.66 0.52
N ALA A 672 11.62 -16.96 -0.37
CA ALA A 672 12.19 -16.51 -1.63
C ALA A 672 13.37 -15.54 -1.39
N LEU A 673 13.21 -14.59 -0.45
CA LEU A 673 14.30 -13.69 -0.04
C LEU A 673 15.49 -14.47 0.53
N VAL A 674 15.24 -15.47 1.40
CA VAL A 674 16.31 -16.31 1.94
C VAL A 674 17.11 -16.99 0.83
N LYS A 675 16.43 -17.56 -0.18
CA LYS A 675 17.10 -18.23 -1.30
C LYS A 675 18.01 -17.28 -2.07
N GLU A 676 17.54 -16.06 -2.35
CA GLU A 676 18.34 -15.05 -3.07
C GLU A 676 19.52 -14.55 -2.23
N LEU A 677 19.34 -14.30 -0.93
CA LEU A 677 20.43 -13.87 -0.04
C LEU A 677 21.51 -14.95 0.11
N VAL A 678 21.11 -16.22 0.22
CA VAL A 678 22.04 -17.35 0.24
C VAL A 678 22.79 -17.46 -1.10
N ALA A 679 22.09 -17.27 -2.22
CA ALA A 679 22.72 -17.26 -3.55
C ALA A 679 23.70 -16.10 -3.74
N LEU A 680 23.41 -14.90 -3.18
CA LEU A 680 24.36 -13.77 -3.16
C LEU A 680 25.64 -14.12 -2.43
N HIS A 681 25.56 -14.86 -1.32
CA HIS A 681 26.72 -15.40 -0.59
C HIS A 681 27.38 -16.60 -1.30
N ARG A 682 27.01 -16.88 -2.55
CA ARG A 682 27.46 -18.06 -3.33
C ARG A 682 27.18 -19.40 -2.62
N GLY A 683 26.19 -19.41 -1.74
CA GLY A 683 25.75 -20.58 -0.99
C GLY A 683 24.57 -21.29 -1.63
N ASN A 684 24.11 -22.34 -0.96
CA ASN A 684 22.96 -23.14 -1.37
C ASN A 684 21.97 -23.31 -0.20
N ILE A 685 20.68 -23.35 -0.51
CA ILE A 685 19.63 -23.68 0.47
C ILE A 685 18.78 -24.84 -0.04
N ARG A 686 18.49 -25.78 0.84
CA ARG A 686 17.58 -26.91 0.57
C ARG A 686 16.66 -27.16 1.76
N VAL A 687 15.57 -27.87 1.49
CA VAL A 687 14.57 -28.26 2.49
C VAL A 687 14.35 -29.77 2.44
N LEU A 688 14.19 -30.37 3.61
CA LEU A 688 13.74 -31.75 3.79
C LEU A 688 12.49 -31.68 4.66
N SER A 689 11.34 -32.12 4.16
CA SER A 689 10.10 -32.07 4.93
C SER A 689 9.16 -33.21 4.55
N ALA A 690 8.42 -33.70 5.54
CA ALA A 690 7.36 -34.68 5.38
C ALA A 690 6.14 -34.23 6.18
N LEU A 691 4.94 -34.44 5.63
CA LEU A 691 3.69 -34.00 6.25
C LEU A 691 3.50 -34.69 7.60
N GLY A 692 3.34 -33.89 8.67
CA GLY A 692 3.18 -34.35 10.05
C GLY A 692 4.48 -34.70 10.79
N GLU A 693 5.63 -34.69 10.12
CA GLU A 693 6.94 -34.99 10.74
C GLU A 693 7.83 -33.74 10.92
N GLY A 694 7.41 -32.59 10.35
CA GLY A 694 8.12 -31.32 10.44
C GLY A 694 8.97 -30.99 9.22
N SER A 695 9.85 -30.00 9.35
CA SER A 695 10.73 -29.54 8.27
C SER A 695 12.15 -29.30 8.75
N THR A 696 13.11 -29.45 7.85
CA THR A 696 14.52 -29.13 8.07
C THR A 696 15.02 -28.29 6.91
N PHE A 697 15.31 -27.02 7.19
CA PHE A 697 15.98 -26.13 6.25
C PHE A 697 17.49 -26.21 6.46
N VAL A 698 18.24 -26.36 5.37
CA VAL A 698 19.70 -26.49 5.39
C VAL A 698 20.29 -25.39 4.51
N VAL A 699 21.08 -24.51 5.11
CA VAL A 699 21.83 -23.43 4.46
C VAL A 699 23.32 -23.81 4.46
N GLU A 700 23.93 -23.79 3.28
CA GLU A 700 25.31 -24.19 3.02
C GLU A 700 26.06 -22.97 2.46
N LEU A 701 27.03 -22.44 3.21
CA LEU A 701 27.85 -21.28 2.82
C LEU A 701 29.32 -21.71 2.59
N PRO A 702 29.99 -21.28 1.50
CA PRO A 702 31.40 -21.62 1.29
C PRO A 702 32.31 -20.95 2.32
N LEU A 703 33.37 -21.63 2.75
CA LEU A 703 34.38 -21.05 3.65
C LEU A 703 35.47 -20.30 2.87
N GLY A 704 36.14 -19.38 3.56
CA GLY A 704 37.16 -18.50 2.98
C GLY A 704 36.57 -17.42 2.07
N ASN A 705 37.42 -16.73 1.31
CA ASN A 705 37.02 -15.62 0.44
C ASN A 705 37.30 -15.88 -1.06
N ALA A 706 37.83 -17.05 -1.43
CA ALA A 706 38.23 -17.36 -2.81
C ALA A 706 37.08 -17.37 -3.83
N HIS A 707 35.84 -17.51 -3.34
CA HIS A 707 34.62 -17.48 -4.15
C HIS A 707 34.06 -16.05 -4.34
N LEU A 708 34.65 -15.06 -3.68
CA LEU A 708 34.21 -13.67 -3.66
C LEU A 708 35.11 -12.80 -4.56
N GLN A 709 34.51 -11.82 -5.22
CA GLN A 709 35.22 -10.82 -6.00
C GLN A 709 35.73 -9.69 -5.10
N ALA A 710 36.77 -8.98 -5.54
CA ALA A 710 37.40 -7.91 -4.75
C ALA A 710 36.44 -6.78 -4.35
N HIS A 711 35.36 -6.54 -5.12
CA HIS A 711 34.35 -5.54 -4.82
C HIS A 711 33.24 -6.03 -3.87
N GLU A 712 33.16 -7.34 -3.62
CA GLU A 712 32.20 -7.98 -2.69
C GLU A 712 32.78 -8.07 -1.26
N LEU A 713 34.07 -7.75 -1.09
CA LEU A 713 34.79 -7.74 0.18
C LEU A 713 34.81 -6.33 0.76
N CYS A 714 34.50 -6.19 2.05
CA CYS A 714 34.62 -4.90 2.72
C CYS A 714 36.12 -4.51 2.87
N PRO A 715 36.56 -3.30 2.49
CA PRO A 715 37.93 -2.86 2.74
C PRO A 715 38.19 -2.80 4.24
N ALA A 716 39.24 -3.47 4.69
CA ALA A 716 39.59 -3.57 6.11
C ALA A 716 39.76 -2.18 6.72
N ALA A 717 38.80 -1.75 7.55
CA ALA A 717 39.04 -0.69 8.50
C ALA A 717 40.15 -1.14 9.48
N PRO A 718 41.05 -0.27 9.92
CA PRO A 718 42.07 -0.64 10.89
C PRO A 718 41.37 -1.15 12.17
N MET A 719 41.65 -2.41 12.53
CA MET A 719 41.31 -2.98 13.83
C MET A 719 41.86 -2.06 14.92
N SER A 720 40.98 -1.28 15.54
CA SER A 720 41.26 -0.73 16.87
C SER A 720 40.86 -1.81 17.87
N SER A 721 41.87 -2.37 18.54
CA SER A 721 41.72 -3.28 19.66
C SER A 721 40.61 -2.83 20.61
N ALA A 722 39.84 -3.80 21.07
CA ALA A 722 38.99 -3.69 22.24
C ALA A 722 39.79 -3.11 23.42
N VAL A 723 39.71 -1.79 23.60
CA VAL A 723 39.79 -1.18 24.92
C VAL A 723 38.34 -1.12 25.37
N ALA A 724 37.98 -2.05 26.26
CA ALA A 724 36.80 -1.92 27.08
C ALA A 724 36.91 -0.59 27.86
N VAL A 725 36.36 0.48 27.30
CA VAL A 725 35.94 1.63 28.10
C VAL A 725 34.70 1.12 28.84
N PRO A 726 34.72 1.04 30.19
CA PRO A 726 33.54 0.68 30.93
C PRO A 726 32.45 1.69 30.57
N LEU A 727 31.31 1.20 30.07
CA LEU A 727 30.07 1.96 30.15
C LEU A 727 29.93 2.35 31.63
N PRO A 728 29.90 3.65 31.99
CA PRO A 728 29.61 4.03 33.35
C PRO A 728 28.20 3.52 33.66
N ASP A 729 28.06 2.78 34.75
CA ASP A 729 26.79 2.35 35.32
C ASP A 729 25.86 3.56 35.50
N PHE A 730 24.96 3.77 34.54
CA PHE A 730 23.79 4.65 34.66
C PHE A 730 22.56 3.92 34.13
N ILE A 731 22.30 2.74 34.68
CA ILE A 731 20.97 2.13 34.69
C ILE A 731 20.71 1.73 36.14
N ASP A 732 20.46 2.73 36.98
CA ASP A 732 19.71 2.63 38.25
C ASP A 732 19.74 3.99 38.95
N GLN A 733 18.94 4.94 38.46
CA GLN A 733 18.39 5.99 39.32
C GLN A 733 16.92 6.23 38.94
N PRO A 734 15.98 6.20 39.90
CA PRO A 734 14.59 6.53 39.64
C PRO A 734 14.47 8.03 39.33
N ASP A 735 13.50 8.35 38.47
CA ASP A 735 13.06 9.71 38.09
C ASP A 735 13.32 10.75 39.20
N THR A 736 14.42 11.47 39.08
CA THR A 736 14.58 12.75 39.75
C THR A 736 14.33 13.81 38.69
N ALA A 737 13.18 14.46 38.80
CA ALA A 737 12.79 15.58 37.97
C ALA A 737 13.94 16.58 37.87
N LEU A 738 14.55 16.67 36.69
CA LEU A 738 15.59 17.66 36.40
C LEU A 738 14.97 19.07 36.51
N PRO A 739 15.67 20.03 37.14
CA PRO A 739 15.18 21.40 37.26
C PRO A 739 15.05 22.03 35.88
N VAL A 740 13.83 22.46 35.53
CA VAL A 740 13.52 23.17 34.29
C VAL A 740 14.33 24.47 34.28
N ALA A 741 15.40 24.51 33.48
CA ALA A 741 16.15 25.73 33.25
C ALA A 741 15.25 26.79 32.56
N PRO A 742 15.43 28.09 32.85
CA PRO A 742 14.63 29.16 32.25
C PRO A 742 14.70 29.13 30.71
N ALA A 743 13.59 29.51 30.07
CA ALA A 743 13.31 29.26 28.65
C ALA A 743 14.37 29.77 27.64
N ASP A 744 15.21 30.75 28.03
CA ASP A 744 16.24 31.33 27.17
C ASP A 744 17.59 30.57 27.15
N ALA A 745 17.81 29.60 28.04
CA ALA A 745 19.08 28.86 28.14
C ALA A 745 19.08 27.45 27.50
N ARG A 746 17.95 27.01 26.92
CA ARG A 746 17.83 25.70 26.27
C ARG A 746 18.50 25.69 24.88
N PRO A 747 19.18 24.59 24.48
CA PRO A 747 19.83 24.50 23.17
C PRO A 747 18.83 24.67 22.03
N LEU A 748 19.25 25.30 20.94
CA LEU A 748 18.44 25.52 19.74
C LEU A 748 18.63 24.37 18.74
N VAL A 749 17.56 23.66 18.41
CA VAL A 749 17.54 22.60 17.39
C VAL A 749 16.76 23.07 16.17
N LEU A 750 17.37 22.99 14.99
CA LEU A 750 16.72 23.23 13.71
C LEU A 750 16.26 21.91 13.10
N VAL A 751 14.95 21.75 12.87
CA VAL A 751 14.35 20.58 12.24
C VAL A 751 13.98 20.90 10.80
N VAL A 752 14.57 20.20 9.84
CA VAL A 752 14.33 20.37 8.40
C VAL A 752 13.63 19.12 7.89
N GLU A 753 12.34 19.23 7.56
CA GLU A 753 11.49 18.10 7.17
C GLU A 753 10.37 18.63 6.28
N ASP A 754 10.12 18.02 5.13
CA ASP A 754 9.12 18.51 4.17
C ASP A 754 7.68 18.13 4.58
N ASN A 755 7.52 16.96 5.18
CA ASN A 755 6.23 16.51 5.67
C ASN A 755 5.80 17.31 6.92
N PRO A 756 4.67 18.06 6.87
CA PRO A 756 4.23 18.89 7.98
C PRO A 756 3.89 18.10 9.25
N GLU A 757 3.35 16.88 9.11
CA GLU A 757 2.96 16.04 10.25
C GLU A 757 4.19 15.45 10.94
N VAL A 758 5.18 14.98 10.18
CA VAL A 758 6.46 14.48 10.74
C VAL A 758 7.23 15.61 11.39
N ARG A 759 7.29 16.79 10.76
CA ARG A 759 7.95 17.98 11.29
C ARG A 759 7.32 18.42 12.62
N ASP A 760 6.00 18.45 12.68
CA ASP A 760 5.26 18.80 13.90
C ASP A 760 5.40 17.73 14.99
N TYR A 761 5.48 16.44 14.61
CA TYR A 761 5.77 15.35 15.52
C TYR A 761 7.17 15.47 16.15
N ILE A 762 8.23 15.61 15.34
CA ILE A 762 9.60 15.82 15.82
C ILE A 762 9.66 17.06 16.73
N ARG A 763 9.03 18.16 16.32
CA ARG A 763 8.94 19.38 17.14
C ARG A 763 8.31 19.08 18.50
N THR A 764 7.20 18.33 18.54
CA THR A 764 6.51 17.98 19.79
C THR A 764 7.38 17.10 20.69
N CYS A 765 8.09 16.12 20.12
CA CYS A 765 8.99 15.24 20.87
C CYS A 765 10.19 15.97 21.49
N LEU A 766 10.63 17.08 20.90
CA LEU A 766 11.82 17.83 21.33
C LEU A 766 11.49 19.11 22.11
N ALA A 767 10.28 19.66 21.99
CA ALA A 767 9.90 20.95 22.57
C ALA A 767 9.96 21.02 24.10
N THR A 768 9.90 19.88 24.79
CA THR A 768 10.04 19.79 26.24
C THR A 768 11.43 20.22 26.70
N GLU A 769 12.47 19.81 25.97
CA GLU A 769 13.88 19.92 26.40
C GLU A 769 14.70 20.92 25.56
N PHE A 770 14.27 21.21 24.33
CA PHE A 770 14.99 22.04 23.37
C PHE A 770 14.13 23.19 22.85
N ARG A 771 14.79 24.28 22.42
CA ARG A 771 14.15 25.30 21.59
C ARG A 771 14.13 24.76 20.16
N VAL A 772 12.95 24.55 19.57
CA VAL A 772 12.85 23.99 18.23
C VAL A 772 12.46 25.07 17.21
N ARG A 773 13.21 25.15 16.12
CA ARG A 773 12.85 25.89 14.90
C ARG A 773 12.67 24.90 13.76
N THR A 774 11.76 25.18 12.84
CA THR A 774 11.38 24.24 11.79
C THR A 774 11.54 24.86 10.40
N ALA A 775 11.94 24.06 9.43
CA ALA A 775 12.03 24.39 8.02
C ALA A 775 11.38 23.27 7.18
N ASN A 776 10.83 23.64 6.03
CA ASN A 776 10.06 22.76 5.16
C ASN A 776 10.90 22.10 4.06
N ASP A 777 12.14 22.56 3.84
CA ASP A 777 13.07 21.97 2.88
C ASP A 777 14.51 22.42 3.20
N GLY A 778 15.50 21.81 2.56
CA GLY A 778 16.90 22.14 2.77
C GLY A 778 17.28 23.57 2.37
N ALA A 779 16.57 24.18 1.40
CA ALA A 779 16.85 25.55 0.97
C ALA A 779 16.41 26.58 2.03
N GLN A 780 15.22 26.39 2.61
CA GLN A 780 14.73 27.17 3.73
C GLN A 780 15.58 26.92 4.98
N GLY A 781 15.98 25.68 5.24
CA GLY A 781 16.90 25.35 6.32
C GLY A 781 18.22 26.12 6.21
N LEU A 782 18.83 26.14 5.02
CA LEU A 782 20.05 26.89 4.74
C LEU A 782 19.86 28.41 4.83
N ALA A 783 18.70 28.93 4.41
CA ALA A 783 18.38 30.35 4.53
C ALA A 783 18.27 30.78 6.00
N LEU A 784 17.64 29.96 6.84
CA LEU A 784 17.47 30.22 8.27
C LEU A 784 18.80 30.23 9.04
N LEU A 785 19.82 29.50 8.58
CA LEU A 785 21.16 29.50 9.19
C LEU A 785 21.92 30.81 9.05
N LYS A 786 21.44 31.75 8.21
CA LYS A 786 22.01 33.10 8.12
C LYS A 786 21.63 33.95 9.33
N ASP A 787 20.45 33.71 9.89
CA ASP A 787 19.85 34.51 10.96
C ASP A 787 19.81 33.75 12.30
N LEU A 788 20.00 32.42 12.28
CA LEU A 788 19.95 31.53 13.44
C LEU A 788 21.27 30.76 13.58
N GLU A 789 21.78 30.66 14.80
CA GLU A 789 22.90 29.78 15.16
C GLU A 789 22.37 28.57 15.97
N PRO A 790 21.86 27.50 15.32
CA PRO A 790 21.41 26.32 16.04
C PRO A 790 22.58 25.54 16.63
N ASP A 791 22.35 24.93 17.79
CA ASP A 791 23.28 24.02 18.45
C ASP A 791 23.29 22.63 17.80
N LEU A 792 22.25 22.27 17.05
CA LEU A 792 22.14 21.01 16.29
C LEU A 792 21.09 21.13 15.17
N ILE A 793 21.29 20.42 14.06
CA ILE A 793 20.33 20.29 12.96
C ILE A 793 19.86 18.83 12.87
N VAL A 794 18.55 18.63 12.76
CA VAL A 794 17.92 17.34 12.39
C VAL A 794 17.32 17.53 11.02
N SER A 795 17.72 16.73 10.02
CA SER A 795 17.22 16.87 8.65
C SER A 795 16.75 15.53 8.10
N ASP A 796 15.65 15.53 7.35
CA ASP A 796 15.34 14.39 6.48
C ASP A 796 16.38 14.29 5.36
N LEU A 797 16.61 13.06 4.90
CA LEU A 797 17.52 12.76 3.81
C LEU A 797 16.90 13.14 2.45
N MET A 798 15.62 12.82 2.26
CA MET A 798 14.93 12.92 0.97
C MET A 798 13.90 14.05 1.02
N MET A 799 14.26 15.23 0.52
CA MET A 799 13.39 16.41 0.49
C MET A 799 13.40 17.06 -0.89
N PRO A 800 12.30 17.71 -1.31
CA PRO A 800 12.24 18.46 -2.57
C PRO A 800 13.18 19.67 -2.56
N GLN A 801 13.57 20.10 -3.77
CA GLN A 801 14.52 21.19 -4.05
C GLN A 801 15.97 20.93 -3.61
N LEU A 802 16.21 20.83 -2.31
CA LEU A 802 17.53 20.62 -1.71
C LEU A 802 17.43 19.49 -0.69
N ASP A 803 18.00 18.34 -1.05
CA ASP A 803 17.98 17.13 -0.25
C ASP A 803 18.92 17.23 0.97
N GLY A 804 18.76 16.32 1.94
CA GLY A 804 19.52 16.33 3.19
C GLY A 804 21.03 16.10 2.99
N LEU A 805 21.41 15.40 1.91
CA LEU A 805 22.82 15.17 1.58
C LEU A 805 23.49 16.43 1.06
N GLU A 806 22.84 17.12 0.14
CA GLU A 806 23.29 18.39 -0.41
C GLU A 806 23.26 19.48 0.67
N LEU A 807 22.29 19.44 1.58
CA LEU A 807 22.31 20.28 2.79
C LEU A 807 23.57 19.99 3.61
N CYS A 808 23.83 18.72 3.94
CA CYS A 808 25.04 18.33 4.67
C CYS A 808 26.33 18.80 3.97
N ARG A 809 26.45 18.61 2.65
CA ARG A 809 27.62 19.05 1.89
C ARG A 809 27.82 20.55 1.99
N ARG A 810 26.75 21.34 1.80
CA ARG A 810 26.83 22.80 1.90
C ARG A 810 27.16 23.27 3.31
N LEU A 811 26.59 22.61 4.32
CA LEU A 811 26.91 22.88 5.72
C LEU A 811 28.39 22.65 6.02
N ARG A 812 28.97 21.56 5.50
CA ARG A 812 30.39 21.23 5.69
C ARG A 812 31.33 22.06 4.81
N ALA A 813 30.87 22.53 3.66
CA ALA A 813 31.64 23.41 2.76
C ALA A 813 31.74 24.85 3.29
N ASP A 814 30.75 25.31 4.06
CA ASP A 814 30.77 26.63 4.67
C ASP A 814 31.36 26.56 6.09
N GLU A 815 32.50 27.22 6.28
CA GLU A 815 33.20 27.29 7.58
C GLU A 815 32.33 27.86 8.71
N GLN A 816 31.28 28.62 8.39
CA GLN A 816 30.35 29.18 9.37
C GLN A 816 29.39 28.14 9.95
N THR A 817 29.09 27.08 9.19
CA THR A 817 28.11 26.05 9.57
C THR A 817 28.73 24.67 9.74
N ALA A 818 29.97 24.46 9.28
CA ALA A 818 30.65 23.17 9.28
C ALA A 818 30.79 22.55 10.67
N HIS A 819 30.75 23.38 11.69
CA HIS A 819 30.95 23.02 13.08
C HIS A 819 29.65 22.65 13.83
N ILE A 820 28.49 22.83 13.19
CA ILE A 820 27.17 22.53 13.77
C ILE A 820 26.89 21.03 13.61
N PRO A 821 26.56 20.30 14.70
CA PRO A 821 26.18 18.89 14.62
C PRO A 821 24.94 18.66 13.72
N LEU A 822 24.99 17.64 12.88
CA LEU A 822 23.91 17.26 11.97
C LEU A 822 23.51 15.79 12.17
N VAL A 823 22.23 15.56 12.45
CA VAL A 823 21.59 14.24 12.47
C VAL A 823 20.74 14.09 11.20
N LEU A 824 21.04 13.08 10.38
CA LEU A 824 20.25 12.76 9.18
C LEU A 824 19.25 11.65 9.45
N LEU A 825 17.96 11.93 9.22
CA LEU A 825 16.90 10.94 9.25
C LEU A 825 16.87 10.24 7.89
N THR A 826 17.12 8.93 7.86
CA THR A 826 17.08 8.12 6.63
C THR A 826 15.90 7.17 6.66
N ALA A 827 15.36 6.85 5.49
CA ALA A 827 14.35 5.81 5.38
C ALA A 827 14.97 4.40 5.39
N ARG A 828 16.27 4.22 5.12
CA ARG A 828 16.84 2.92 4.76
C ARG A 828 17.80 2.40 5.84
N ALA A 829 17.56 1.18 6.32
CA ALA A 829 18.58 0.42 7.05
C ALA A 829 19.73 0.07 6.10
N GLY A 830 20.98 0.31 6.51
CA GLY A 830 22.21 0.09 5.72
C GLY A 830 22.72 1.32 4.93
N ASP A 831 21.92 2.38 4.79
CA ASP A 831 22.42 3.65 4.24
C ASP A 831 23.46 4.28 5.18
N GLU A 832 23.40 4.01 6.49
CA GLU A 832 24.36 4.51 7.48
C GLU A 832 25.79 4.06 7.13
N THR A 833 25.99 2.75 6.92
CA THR A 833 27.28 2.16 6.53
C THR A 833 27.75 2.67 5.17
N ARG A 834 26.82 2.87 4.23
CA ARG A 834 27.14 3.37 2.88
C ARG A 834 27.51 4.86 2.88
N LEU A 835 26.77 5.69 3.61
CA LEU A 835 27.00 7.13 3.71
C LEU A 835 28.27 7.45 4.53
N THR A 836 28.53 6.67 5.58
CA THR A 836 29.79 6.74 6.34
C THR A 836 31.00 6.31 5.52
N SER A 837 30.89 5.23 4.72
CA SER A 837 31.98 4.78 3.82
C SER A 837 32.21 5.71 2.62
N PHE A 838 31.23 6.51 2.20
CA PHE A 838 31.43 7.62 1.26
C PHE A 838 32.10 8.85 1.88
N GLY A 839 32.43 8.85 3.18
CA GLY A 839 33.08 9.97 3.86
C GLY A 839 32.19 11.22 3.98
N LEU A 840 30.86 11.03 3.96
CA LEU A 840 29.90 12.14 3.96
C LEU A 840 29.68 12.62 5.40
N GLY A 841 30.04 13.88 5.64
CA GLY A 841 30.31 14.41 6.99
C GLY A 841 29.12 14.68 7.91
N ALA A 842 28.01 13.94 7.88
CA ALA A 842 27.01 14.05 8.96
C ALA A 842 27.56 13.39 10.25
N ASP A 843 27.18 13.89 11.42
CA ASP A 843 27.70 13.39 12.70
C ASP A 843 27.00 12.10 13.13
N GLU A 844 25.68 12.01 12.89
CA GLU A 844 24.89 10.80 13.15
C GLU A 844 23.79 10.58 12.10
N TYR A 845 23.37 9.33 11.96
CA TYR A 845 22.28 8.90 11.10
C TYR A 845 21.23 8.16 11.95
N LEU A 846 19.95 8.31 11.60
CA LEU A 846 18.86 7.64 12.32
C LEU A 846 17.79 7.15 11.34
N THR A 847 17.40 5.88 11.43
CA THR A 847 16.40 5.29 10.53
C THR A 847 14.95 5.64 10.92
N LYS A 848 14.09 5.89 9.92
CA LYS A 848 12.64 6.02 10.06
C LYS A 848 11.98 4.61 9.94
N PRO A 849 10.98 4.26 10.77
CA PRO A 849 10.50 5.00 11.94
C PRO A 849 11.52 4.98 13.09
N PHE A 850 11.68 6.12 13.77
CA PHE A 850 12.58 6.26 14.91
C PHE A 850 11.83 6.29 16.24
N GLN A 851 12.52 5.93 17.32
CA GLN A 851 12.02 6.08 18.68
C GLN A 851 12.35 7.49 19.21
N PRO A 852 11.38 8.23 19.79
CA PRO A 852 11.65 9.57 20.34
C PRO A 852 12.73 9.59 21.42
N ALA A 853 12.81 8.54 22.26
CA ALA A 853 13.83 8.42 23.30
C ALA A 853 15.24 8.32 22.70
N GLU A 854 15.39 7.56 21.61
CA GLU A 854 16.65 7.42 20.88
C GLU A 854 17.08 8.75 20.26
N LEU A 855 16.17 9.43 19.53
CA LEU A 855 16.44 10.74 18.94
C LEU A 855 16.87 11.76 20.00
N ARG A 856 16.21 11.79 21.18
CA ARG A 856 16.61 12.68 22.28
C ARG A 856 17.99 12.35 22.84
N ALA A 857 18.30 11.08 23.06
CA ALA A 857 19.60 10.66 23.59
C ALA A 857 20.75 11.07 22.65
N ARG A 858 20.56 10.86 21.35
CA ARG A 858 21.48 11.26 20.27
C ARG A 858 21.75 12.77 20.28
N ILE A 859 20.69 13.56 20.31
CA ILE A 859 20.77 15.02 20.36
C ILE A 859 21.48 15.49 21.63
N HIS A 860 21.16 14.93 22.80
CA HIS A 860 21.82 15.29 24.06
C HIS A 860 23.32 15.01 24.01
N ASN A 861 23.71 13.84 23.53
CA ASN A 861 25.12 13.45 23.43
C ASN A 861 25.89 14.42 22.52
N LEU A 862 25.37 14.73 21.34
CA LEU A 862 26.02 15.65 20.41
C LEU A 862 26.13 17.08 20.96
N VAL A 863 25.06 17.59 21.59
CA VAL A 863 25.06 18.92 22.21
C VAL A 863 26.03 18.98 23.41
N GLN A 864 26.07 17.94 24.25
CA GLN A 864 27.01 17.87 25.37
C GLN A 864 28.45 17.75 24.90
N GLN A 865 28.74 16.90 23.92
CA GLN A 865 30.07 16.76 23.33
C GLN A 865 30.56 18.10 22.76
N ARG A 866 29.68 18.85 22.07
CA ARG A 866 30.00 20.18 21.57
C ARG A 866 30.27 21.19 22.68
N ARG A 867 29.48 21.19 23.76
CA ARG A 867 29.70 22.04 24.93
C ARG A 867 31.04 21.73 25.62
N LEU A 868 31.37 20.45 25.80
CA LEU A 868 32.62 20.01 26.40
C LEU A 868 33.83 20.39 25.53
N LEU A 869 33.72 20.26 24.20
CA LEU A 869 34.77 20.72 23.28
C LEU A 869 35.00 22.23 23.40
N ARG A 870 33.94 23.05 23.38
CA ARG A 870 34.03 24.50 23.59
C ARG A 870 34.71 24.85 24.93
N GLN A 871 34.36 24.14 26.01
CA GLN A 871 34.99 24.35 27.33
C GLN A 871 36.46 23.91 27.37
N ARG A 872 36.80 22.81 26.69
CA ARG A 872 38.17 22.26 26.63
C ARG A 872 39.11 23.16 25.84
N PHE A 873 38.68 23.69 24.69
CA PHE A 873 39.48 24.64 23.89
C PHE A 873 39.51 26.05 24.49
N GLY A 874 38.47 26.46 25.22
CA GLY A 874 38.48 27.73 25.97
C GLY A 874 39.42 27.74 27.19
N ARG A 875 39.78 26.57 27.75
CA ARG A 875 40.67 26.46 28.93
C ARG A 875 42.04 25.82 28.68
N ALA A 876 42.19 24.95 27.69
CA ALA A 876 43.40 24.15 27.47
C ALA A 876 43.96 24.36 26.06
N VAL A 877 44.75 25.42 25.90
CA VAL A 877 45.80 25.45 24.86
C VAL A 877 47.11 25.09 25.56
N THR A 878 47.18 23.84 26.02
CA THR A 878 48.42 23.21 26.47
C THR A 878 48.76 22.20 25.38
N LEU A 879 49.83 22.47 24.63
CA LEU A 879 50.33 21.59 23.58
C LEU A 879 50.83 20.29 24.20
N GLN A 880 49.96 19.28 24.28
CA GLN A 880 50.34 17.89 24.13
C GLN A 880 49.30 17.18 23.26
N PRO A 881 49.74 16.54 22.16
CA PRO A 881 48.84 15.80 21.28
C PRO A 881 48.52 14.45 21.94
N ARG A 882 47.35 14.32 22.55
CA ARG A 882 46.75 13.02 22.85
C ARG A 882 45.24 13.04 22.64
N ASP A 883 44.86 12.24 21.64
CA ASP A 883 43.62 11.52 21.41
C ASP A 883 42.31 12.24 21.75
N ILE A 884 41.56 12.58 20.71
CA ILE A 884 40.16 12.18 20.42
C ILE A 884 39.80 12.83 19.07
N ALA A 885 39.04 12.13 18.23
CA ALA A 885 38.57 12.57 16.92
C ALA A 885 38.01 14.01 16.94
N ILE A 886 38.81 14.94 16.42
CA ILE A 886 38.44 16.31 16.08
C ILE A 886 38.46 16.36 14.56
N THR A 887 37.47 16.97 13.92
CA THR A 887 37.54 17.28 12.49
C THR A 887 38.83 18.03 12.21
N SER A 888 39.73 17.39 11.46
CA SER A 888 41.11 17.86 11.19
C SER A 888 41.20 19.31 10.69
N ALA A 889 40.10 19.86 10.16
CA ALA A 889 40.01 21.23 9.66
C ALA A 889 40.09 22.33 10.75
N ASP A 890 39.47 22.13 11.93
CA ASP A 890 39.47 23.14 13.00
C ASP A 890 40.83 23.20 13.70
N GLU A 891 41.44 22.04 13.92
CA GLU A 891 42.81 21.93 14.42
C GLU A 891 43.81 22.51 13.41
N ALA A 892 43.66 22.20 12.12
CA ALA A 892 44.48 22.80 11.07
C ALA A 892 44.26 24.32 10.96
N PHE A 893 43.06 24.83 11.23
CA PHE A 893 42.80 26.26 11.28
C PHE A 893 43.52 26.93 12.46
N LEU A 894 43.39 26.40 13.67
CA LEU A 894 44.06 26.97 14.85
C LEU A 894 45.58 26.86 14.76
N ASN A 895 46.12 25.75 14.26
CA ASN A 895 47.56 25.58 14.06
C ASN A 895 48.09 26.56 13.01
N ARG A 896 47.35 26.80 11.91
CA ARG A 896 47.71 27.85 10.94
C ARG A 896 47.62 29.24 11.55
N ALA A 897 46.56 29.54 12.30
CA ALA A 897 46.39 30.83 12.97
C ALA A 897 47.53 31.11 13.96
N MET A 898 47.96 30.09 14.72
CA MET A 898 49.12 30.18 15.60
C MET A 898 50.42 30.39 14.81
N ALA A 899 50.62 29.63 13.72
CA ALA A 899 51.81 29.74 12.88
C ALA A 899 51.96 31.13 12.23
N VAL A 900 50.85 31.72 11.76
CA VAL A 900 50.83 33.09 11.22
C VAL A 900 51.23 34.11 12.29
N VAL A 901 50.66 34.00 13.51
CA VAL A 901 51.06 34.89 14.61
C VAL A 901 52.53 34.67 15.00
N GLU A 902 53.03 33.43 14.95
CA GLU A 902 54.43 33.08 15.20
C GLU A 902 55.39 33.67 14.15
N GLN A 903 55.02 33.66 12.88
CA GLN A 903 55.80 34.27 11.79
C GLN A 903 55.91 35.80 11.93
N HIS A 904 54.90 36.43 12.52
CA HIS A 904 54.82 37.88 12.73
C HIS A 904 55.06 38.30 14.20
N MET A 905 55.81 37.50 14.97
CA MET A 905 56.06 37.74 16.40
C MET A 905 56.76 39.06 16.70
N ALA A 906 57.85 39.37 15.99
CA ALA A 906 58.63 40.59 16.24
C ALA A 906 58.01 41.86 15.64
N ASN A 907 56.96 41.73 14.81
CA ASN A 907 56.35 42.86 14.14
C ASN A 907 55.32 43.58 15.03
N THR A 908 55.68 44.77 15.52
CA THR A 908 54.80 45.60 16.36
C THR A 908 53.59 46.18 15.63
N GLU A 909 53.63 46.25 14.29
CA GLU A 909 52.56 46.81 13.44
C GLU A 909 51.60 45.75 12.86
N PHE A 910 51.72 44.47 13.27
CA PHE A 910 50.86 43.39 12.79
C PHE A 910 49.39 43.65 13.11
N SER A 911 48.61 43.96 12.07
CA SER A 911 47.21 44.38 12.19
C SER A 911 46.25 43.20 12.06
N VAL A 912 45.01 43.40 12.53
CA VAL A 912 43.94 42.39 12.36
C VAL A 912 43.60 42.19 10.89
N GLU A 913 43.75 43.24 10.07
CA GLU A 913 43.60 43.21 8.62
C GLU A 913 44.63 42.30 7.96
N GLN A 914 45.91 42.48 8.27
CA GLN A 914 46.98 41.60 7.77
C GLN A 914 46.79 40.15 8.23
N PHE A 915 46.40 39.94 9.49
CA PHE A 915 46.12 38.59 10.00
C PHE A 915 44.95 37.93 9.24
N ALA A 916 43.93 38.71 8.87
CA ALA A 916 42.80 38.20 8.10
C ALA A 916 43.23 37.84 6.66
N ASP A 917 44.02 38.69 6.02
CA ASP A 917 44.54 38.46 4.67
C ASP A 917 45.42 37.21 4.58
N GLU A 918 46.32 36.99 5.54
CA GLU A 918 47.18 35.79 5.58
C GLU A 918 46.42 34.52 5.92
N MET A 919 45.32 34.65 6.68
CA MET A 919 44.39 33.55 6.92
C MET A 919 43.41 33.33 5.76
N ALA A 920 43.47 34.15 4.71
CA ALA A 920 42.54 34.17 3.57
C ALA A 920 41.07 34.32 4.00
N LEU A 921 40.81 35.13 5.03
CA LEU A 921 39.49 35.39 5.59
C LEU A 921 39.22 36.90 5.67
N SER A 922 37.96 37.31 5.66
CA SER A 922 37.64 38.69 6.05
C SER A 922 37.86 38.91 7.54
N ARG A 923 38.13 40.17 7.94
CA ARG A 923 38.30 40.57 9.35
C ARG A 923 37.15 40.09 10.26
N VAL A 924 35.91 40.16 9.78
CA VAL A 924 34.72 39.73 10.54
C VAL A 924 34.68 38.21 10.68
N GLN A 925 35.04 37.47 9.62
CA GLN A 925 35.09 36.01 9.64
C GLN A 925 36.20 35.49 10.56
N LEU A 926 37.41 36.07 10.50
CA LEU A 926 38.51 35.72 11.39
C LEU A 926 38.13 35.96 12.85
N HIS A 927 37.54 37.12 13.16
CA HIS A 927 37.11 37.46 14.52
C HIS A 927 36.04 36.53 15.05
N ARG A 928 35.00 36.24 14.26
CA ARG A 928 33.94 35.33 14.69
C ARG A 928 34.44 33.90 14.84
N LYS A 929 35.34 33.43 13.97
CA LYS A 929 35.90 32.07 14.02
C LYS A 929 36.83 31.88 15.21
N LEU A 930 37.72 32.83 15.48
CA LEU A 930 38.55 32.80 16.70
C LEU A 930 37.70 32.90 17.97
N LYS A 931 36.67 33.74 17.99
CA LYS A 931 35.74 33.85 19.13
C LYS A 931 34.92 32.56 19.33
N ALA A 932 34.45 31.94 18.26
CA ALA A 932 33.69 30.68 18.33
C ALA A 932 34.55 29.49 18.79
N LEU A 933 35.84 29.48 18.44
CA LEU A 933 36.76 28.37 18.77
C LEU A 933 37.50 28.57 20.10
N THR A 934 37.80 29.81 20.49
CA THR A 934 38.70 30.12 21.63
C THR A 934 38.09 31.07 22.66
N ASP A 935 36.89 31.61 22.41
CA ASP A 935 36.23 32.65 23.21
C ASP A 935 37.01 33.96 23.34
N GLN A 936 37.97 34.20 22.42
CA GLN A 936 38.81 35.39 22.38
C GLN A 936 38.54 36.22 21.13
N SER A 937 38.60 37.55 21.25
CA SER A 937 38.68 38.41 20.08
C SER A 937 40.00 38.20 19.33
N THR A 938 40.05 38.55 18.04
CA THR A 938 41.28 38.44 17.24
C THR A 938 42.50 39.10 17.88
N SER A 939 42.32 40.29 18.45
CA SER A 939 43.40 41.03 19.13
C SER A 939 43.83 40.38 20.44
N GLU A 940 42.89 39.81 21.20
CA GLU A 940 43.20 39.04 22.41
C GLU A 940 43.92 37.73 22.10
N PHE A 941 43.56 37.07 21.00
CA PHE A 941 44.22 35.85 20.52
C PHE A 941 45.69 36.11 20.18
N VAL A 942 45.97 37.13 19.35
CA VAL A 942 47.36 37.53 19.00
C VAL A 942 48.16 37.87 20.27
N ARG A 943 47.55 38.64 21.19
CA ARG A 943 48.17 39.01 22.47
C ARG A 943 48.50 37.78 23.31
N THR A 944 47.58 36.82 23.42
CA THR A 944 47.75 35.59 24.20
C THR A 944 48.88 34.73 23.65
N VAL A 945 48.96 34.59 22.33
CA VAL A 945 50.02 33.82 21.66
C VAL A 945 51.40 34.48 21.87
N ARG A 946 51.51 35.80 21.72
CA ARG A 946 52.76 36.55 21.99
C ARG A 946 53.23 36.44 23.43
N LEU A 947 52.33 36.58 24.41
CA LEU A 947 52.66 36.47 25.84
C LEU A 947 53.14 35.06 26.22
N ARG A 948 52.53 34.01 25.64
CA ARG A 948 52.98 32.63 25.87
C ARG A 948 54.34 32.36 25.24
N ARG A 949 54.63 32.92 24.06
CA ARG A 949 55.96 32.83 23.47
C ARG A 949 57.00 33.57 24.32
N ALA A 950 56.63 34.71 24.89
CA ALA A 950 57.47 35.45 25.83
C ALA A 950 57.77 34.60 27.08
N ALA A 951 56.77 33.90 27.62
CA ALA A 951 56.96 32.98 28.74
C ALA A 951 57.96 31.86 28.40
N ALA A 952 57.88 31.27 27.21
CA ALA A 952 58.81 30.25 26.75
C ALA A 952 60.25 30.78 26.58
N LEU A 953 60.41 32.00 26.05
CA LEU A 953 61.73 32.65 25.88
C LEU A 953 62.36 33.04 27.22
N LEU A 954 61.55 33.47 28.20
CA LEU A 954 62.00 33.76 29.57
C LEU A 954 62.44 32.48 30.28
N GLN A 955 61.74 31.35 30.07
CA GLN A 955 62.16 30.05 30.59
C GLN A 955 63.44 29.53 29.92
N ALA A 956 63.61 29.79 28.63
CA ALA A 956 64.79 29.39 27.86
C ALA A 956 66.00 30.35 28.03
N HIS A 957 65.89 31.38 28.87
CA HIS A 957 66.95 32.37 29.13
C HIS A 957 67.46 33.08 27.88
N ALA A 958 66.59 33.30 26.90
CA ALA A 958 66.97 33.82 25.58
C ALA A 958 67.25 35.35 25.55
N GLY A 959 67.14 36.05 26.68
CA GLY A 959 67.40 37.50 26.81
C GLY A 959 66.84 38.08 28.10
N ASN A 960 67.09 39.38 28.35
CA ASN A 960 66.46 40.10 29.45
C ASN A 960 64.98 40.44 29.15
N VAL A 961 64.20 40.84 30.16
CA VAL A 961 62.74 41.07 30.01
C VAL A 961 62.40 42.12 28.93
N ALA A 962 63.27 43.12 28.72
CA ALA A 962 63.08 44.13 27.69
C ALA A 962 63.32 43.56 26.28
N GLU A 963 64.39 42.78 26.11
CA GLU A 963 64.71 42.09 24.86
C GLU A 963 63.63 41.06 24.47
N VAL A 964 63.09 40.33 25.45
CA VAL A 964 62.01 39.37 25.18
C VAL A 964 60.71 40.08 24.80
N ALA A 965 60.38 41.20 25.45
CA ALA A 965 59.20 41.99 25.09
C ALA A 965 59.30 42.54 23.66
N GLU A 966 60.49 42.98 23.25
CA GLU A 966 60.77 43.43 21.88
C GLU A 966 60.70 42.26 20.88
N ALA A 967 61.27 41.09 21.22
CA ALA A 967 61.27 39.90 20.37
C ALA A 967 59.87 39.32 20.10
N VAL A 968 58.91 39.53 21.01
CA VAL A 968 57.50 39.15 20.83
C VAL A 968 56.60 40.31 20.40
N GLY A 969 57.19 41.43 19.95
CA GLY A 969 56.48 42.50 19.25
C GLY A 969 55.65 43.41 20.15
N PHE A 970 56.06 43.61 21.40
CA PHE A 970 55.49 44.64 22.28
C PHE A 970 56.36 45.91 22.24
N SER A 971 55.78 47.03 21.80
CA SER A 971 56.46 48.33 21.73
C SER A 971 56.60 49.05 23.08
N ASN A 972 55.86 48.62 24.11
CA ASN A 972 55.86 49.23 25.44
C ASN A 972 56.00 48.17 26.54
N LEU A 973 57.11 48.27 27.28
CA LEU A 973 57.48 47.33 28.35
C LEU A 973 56.50 47.33 29.53
N SER A 974 55.94 48.49 29.87
CA SER A 974 54.93 48.62 30.93
C SER A 974 53.62 47.95 30.55
N TYR A 975 53.20 48.06 29.29
CA TYR A 975 52.01 47.39 28.76
C TYR A 975 52.20 45.86 28.68
N PHE A 976 53.38 45.42 28.22
CA PHE A 976 53.76 44.00 28.22
C PHE A 976 53.70 43.40 29.62
N SER A 977 54.33 44.05 30.61
CA SER A 977 54.38 43.56 31.99
C SER A 977 53.00 43.46 32.64
N LYS A 978 52.10 44.41 32.32
CA LYS A 978 50.69 44.37 32.78
C LYS A 978 49.95 43.18 32.17
N CYS A 979 49.99 43.01 30.85
CA CYS A 979 49.29 41.93 30.17
C CYS A 979 49.84 40.54 30.54
N PHE A 980 51.16 40.43 30.73
CA PHE A 980 51.82 39.20 31.17
C PHE A 980 51.35 38.80 32.57
N ARG A 981 51.24 39.77 33.49
CA ARG A 981 50.72 39.55 34.84
C ARG A 981 49.24 39.19 34.85
N GLU A 982 48.44 39.77 33.97
CA GLU A 982 47.02 39.40 33.81
C GLU A 982 46.86 37.95 33.34
N LEU A 983 47.72 37.47 32.44
CA LEU A 983 47.63 36.11 31.89
C LEU A 983 48.26 35.04 32.80
N HIS A 984 49.42 35.30 33.39
CA HIS A 984 50.21 34.33 34.15
C HIS A 984 50.15 34.54 35.67
N GLN A 985 49.42 35.55 36.16
CA GLN A 985 49.29 35.94 37.57
C GLN A 985 50.61 36.33 38.28
N GLN A 986 51.71 36.46 37.53
CA GLN A 986 53.06 36.79 38.01
C GLN A 986 53.71 37.81 37.08
N SER A 987 54.66 38.62 37.58
CA SER A 987 55.41 39.53 36.71
C SER A 987 56.43 38.78 35.83
N PRO A 988 56.79 39.30 34.64
CA PRO A 988 57.79 38.66 33.78
C PRO A 988 59.13 38.38 34.48
N SER A 989 59.58 39.27 35.37
CA SER A 989 60.82 39.11 36.15
C SER A 989 60.72 38.00 37.20
N GLU A 990 59.58 37.90 37.90
CA GLU A 990 59.31 36.80 38.84
C GLU A 990 59.25 35.46 38.10
N TYR A 991 58.61 35.43 36.92
CA TYR A 991 58.48 34.24 36.09
C TYR A 991 59.85 33.73 35.57
N ALA A 992 60.73 34.64 35.14
CA ALA A 992 62.10 34.31 34.75
C ALA A 992 62.93 33.79 35.94
N THR A 993 62.74 34.36 37.14
CA THR A 993 63.49 33.95 38.34
C THR A 993 63.02 32.61 38.90
N GLN A 994 61.71 32.30 38.80
CA GLN A 994 61.17 30.98 39.17
C GLN A 994 61.64 29.87 38.23
N ALA A 995 61.80 30.15 36.94
CA ALA A 995 62.37 29.18 36.00
C ALA A 995 63.82 28.81 36.36
N ILE A 996 64.63 29.78 36.83
CA ILE A 996 66.00 29.56 37.33
C ILE A 996 66.02 28.70 38.61
N ALA A 997 65.00 28.80 39.48
CA ALA A 997 64.93 28.04 40.73
C ALA A 997 64.39 26.61 40.54
N ALA A 998 63.75 26.31 39.40
CA ALA A 998 63.18 25.01 39.07
C ALA A 998 64.07 24.18 38.11
N SER A 999 65.07 24.79 37.47
CA SER A 999 66.19 24.15 36.76
C SER A 999 67.36 23.90 37.70
#